data_AF-A0A7C6ZJE1-F1
#
_entry.id   AF-A0A7C6ZJE1-F1
#
_cell.length_a   1.000
_cell.length_b   1.000
_cell.length_c   1.000
_cell.angle_alpha   90.00
_cell.angle_beta   90.00
_cell.angle_gamma   90.00
#
_symmetry.space_group_name_H-M   'P 1'
#
loop_
_entity.id
_entity.type
_entity.pdbx_description
1 polymer ?
#
loop_
_entity_poly.entity_id
_entity_poly.type
_entity_poly.pdbx_seq_one_letter_code
_entity_poly.pdbx_strand_id
1 'polypeptide(L)'
;MEKLKVNINGKEVTAVRGQTILEVARQNGIQIPTLCYDERLQPYGGCGLCVVEVAGTHKLLRSCSTEIADGMVISTDSPRVRESRKLTLELLLSDHNGDCRGPCVNACPAHVDAQGYVGLIANKQYREALALIKESMPIPASIGRVCPHPCETACRRQLVEEPIAIAQLKYFVADKDLESPEPYLPEIAPPTGKKVAVVGAGPAGLTAAYFLARAGIRVTVYDAMPEGGGMLRYGIPEYRLPKTVLDQEIELIEKMGVEFIYNSRIGVDISLDYLREGYDAVFLGIGAWESSSIRCKGEDLPEVLGGIDFLREVALHKEVRIGKRVAVIGGGNTAMDAARTALRLGASQVMVLYRRTRNEMPAEEIEIIEAEEEGVEFRFLLSPIEICEENGHVTSIRLQKMELGEPDASGRRRPVPIPGAEETVQIDTVIKAIGQQVNPEGITVALSKWNTIAVDENTLATNIPGVFAGGDCVTGPKIAIDAVAQGKKAAESIIAYLAGEELPVVGPYLVKQEGLTSDDFAQETKIPRVEMLQLAPDERKNSFREVNLGLSDTEAVKEGGRCLECGCRDYFECKLIRFANEYAVQPERLKGAKRQEKVKDDHPFLERNSEKCILCGMCVRVCEEVMGVTALGLVGRGFDSMVAPEFLRPLKDTACISCGQCASICPTGALMERFPVDKQVPLELEEKDTVCSYCGVGCEAVINTRGDLVLRALPKNSGLLCRKGRFGFEVFGRDRLAKPLVRRDGTLVEASWDTAIKDVVSALQRIWARYGKEALAVAVSPSYTLEEASAATNFARQTLGTGCSFSFTPDASRGLEAVWGGSLPQTGFEELKGTDLILQVGSFNESQIAAVKVREAVKQGAELVVLSSENENSLTEDQAVLVANPENNISFLKQVLAAVINMDLASAGEKLDGYNEIKLALASVTPADEVKAVAEYYGRARNAVIIVDGSMVSSEAVTLLADLALLTGKCGRPRNGLIVVTPGGNLAGLRKAGIDTESGIQDQLTTGKLKGLFVFGEDPVGAGLLSAADLEKLELLVVVSPWMTETARAASVVLPGATPLESCGTYISCDGKERSFSKIHEPLSGFDNLQVISALTDALVANHNVDCELDAPAKVVQLVLPEDGIFFKTAAVVDPALRIFNEKTSGWKQ
;
A
#
# COMPACT_ATOMS: atom_id res chain seq x y z
N MET A 1 11.22 23.42 -36.30
CA MET A 1 10.18 23.94 -35.39
C MET A 1 10.54 25.36 -34.99
N GLU A 2 9.65 26.32 -35.24
CA GLU A 2 9.84 27.74 -34.90
C GLU A 2 9.85 27.90 -33.37
N LYS A 3 10.94 28.46 -32.82
CA LYS A 3 11.08 28.71 -31.38
C LYS A 3 10.42 30.04 -31.03
N LEU A 4 9.51 30.01 -30.08
CA LEU A 4 8.78 31.17 -29.56
C LEU A 4 9.37 31.56 -28.20
N LYS A 5 9.40 32.86 -27.91
CA LYS A 5 9.80 33.38 -26.59
C LYS A 5 8.58 33.83 -25.83
N VAL A 6 8.42 33.32 -24.62
CA VAL A 6 7.31 33.69 -23.74
C VAL A 6 7.79 33.91 -22.31
N ASN A 7 7.02 34.67 -21.55
CA ASN A 7 7.29 34.93 -20.15
C ASN A 7 6.22 34.25 -19.29
N ILE A 8 6.61 33.37 -18.37
CA ILE A 8 5.72 32.75 -17.40
C ILE A 8 6.23 33.10 -16.00
N ASN A 9 5.42 33.81 -15.21
CA ASN A 9 5.77 34.27 -13.85
C ASN A 9 7.11 35.05 -13.78
N GLY A 10 7.40 35.87 -14.78
CA GLY A 10 8.65 36.62 -14.86
C GLY A 10 9.83 35.84 -15.47
N LYS A 11 9.71 34.53 -15.68
CA LYS A 11 10.74 33.68 -16.28
C LYS A 11 10.58 33.63 -17.81
N GLU A 12 11.61 34.03 -18.55
CA GLU A 12 11.65 33.81 -20.01
C GLU A 12 11.87 32.32 -20.29
N VAL A 13 10.96 31.72 -21.05
CA VAL A 13 10.99 30.31 -21.44
C VAL A 13 10.86 30.18 -22.95
N THR A 14 11.49 29.14 -23.49
CA THR A 14 11.40 28.82 -24.91
C THR A 14 10.28 27.82 -25.13
N ALA A 15 9.43 28.09 -26.12
CA ALA A 15 8.36 27.19 -26.53
C ALA A 15 8.46 26.87 -28.03
N VAL A 16 7.73 25.85 -28.45
CA VAL A 16 7.55 25.46 -29.84
C VAL A 16 6.11 25.74 -30.25
N ARG A 17 5.92 26.26 -31.48
CA ARG A 17 4.57 26.47 -32.03
C ARG A 17 3.74 25.17 -31.98
N GLY A 18 2.49 25.28 -31.53
CA GLY A 18 1.55 24.17 -31.34
C GLY A 18 1.51 23.61 -29.93
N GLN A 19 2.47 23.98 -29.06
CA GLN A 19 2.39 23.62 -27.64
C GLN A 19 1.35 24.48 -26.91
N THR A 20 0.69 23.87 -25.94
CA THR A 20 -0.19 24.56 -24.99
C THR A 20 0.60 25.25 -23.89
N ILE A 21 0.00 26.25 -23.23
CA ILE A 21 0.61 26.92 -22.07
C ILE A 21 0.98 25.90 -20.97
N LEU A 22 0.14 24.88 -20.75
CA LEU A 22 0.39 23.86 -19.72
C LEU A 22 1.63 23.02 -20.02
N GLU A 23 1.80 22.58 -21.27
CA GLU A 23 2.97 21.79 -21.68
C GLU A 23 4.26 22.60 -21.52
N VAL A 24 4.26 23.85 -21.99
CA VAL A 24 5.42 24.75 -21.85
C VAL A 24 5.74 25.01 -20.38
N ALA A 25 4.73 25.24 -19.54
CA ALA A 25 4.92 25.44 -18.11
C ALA A 25 5.58 24.22 -17.45
N ARG A 26 5.04 23.01 -17.69
CA ARG A 26 5.57 21.76 -17.12
C ARG A 26 6.99 21.45 -17.56
N GLN A 27 7.29 21.62 -18.85
CA GLN A 27 8.66 21.45 -19.39
C GLN A 27 9.68 22.38 -18.75
N ASN A 28 9.24 23.50 -18.18
CA ASN A 28 10.09 24.50 -17.52
C ASN A 28 10.01 24.48 -15.98
N GLY A 29 9.43 23.42 -15.41
CA GLY A 29 9.29 23.22 -13.96
C GLY A 29 8.24 24.10 -13.29
N ILE A 30 7.32 24.70 -14.07
CA ILE A 30 6.25 25.57 -13.55
C ILE A 30 5.00 24.74 -13.39
N GLN A 31 4.53 24.59 -12.15
CA GLN A 31 3.32 23.82 -11.86
C GLN A 31 2.06 24.64 -12.10
N ILE A 32 1.11 24.04 -12.82
CA ILE A 32 -0.26 24.54 -12.95
C ILE A 32 -1.19 23.38 -12.56
N PRO A 33 -2.08 23.56 -11.56
CA PRO A 33 -2.90 22.49 -11.02
C PRO A 33 -3.96 22.01 -12.02
N THR A 34 -4.17 20.70 -12.06
CA THR A 34 -5.12 20.04 -12.98
C THR A 34 -5.80 18.85 -12.31
N LEU A 35 -7.12 18.73 -12.47
CA LEU A 35 -7.90 17.55 -12.05
C LEU A 35 -8.39 16.69 -13.22
N CYS A 36 -8.41 17.20 -14.46
CA CYS A 36 -8.93 16.48 -15.64
C CYS A 36 -7.89 16.34 -16.78
N TYR A 37 -6.59 16.31 -16.45
CA TYR A 37 -5.51 16.24 -17.43
C TYR A 37 -4.65 15.01 -17.23
N ASP A 38 -4.35 14.35 -18.34
CA ASP A 38 -3.35 13.29 -18.52
C ASP A 38 -2.76 13.49 -19.92
N GLU A 39 -1.46 13.26 -20.07
CA GLU A 39 -0.74 13.54 -21.33
C GLU A 39 -1.12 12.60 -22.48
N ARG A 40 -1.73 11.45 -22.18
CA ARG A 40 -2.25 10.50 -23.17
C ARG A 40 -3.62 10.90 -23.71
N LEU A 41 -4.25 11.92 -23.13
CA LEU A 41 -5.59 12.38 -23.46
C LEU A 41 -5.56 13.71 -24.20
N GLN A 42 -6.54 13.94 -25.08
CA GLN A 42 -6.70 15.24 -25.71
C GLN A 42 -7.01 16.36 -24.70
N PRO A 43 -6.70 17.64 -25.00
CA PRO A 43 -7.13 18.75 -24.15
C PRO A 43 -8.65 18.82 -23.95
N TYR A 44 -9.10 18.85 -22.69
CA TYR A 44 -10.54 18.93 -22.34
C TYR A 44 -10.94 20.23 -21.65
N GLY A 45 -10.13 20.72 -20.71
CA GLY A 45 -10.38 21.99 -20.01
C GLY A 45 -11.62 22.05 -19.09
N GLY A 46 -12.24 20.90 -18.81
CA GLY A 46 -13.50 20.81 -18.06
C GLY A 46 -13.40 21.09 -16.55
N CYS A 47 -12.31 20.72 -15.88
CA CYS A 47 -12.23 20.82 -14.40
C CYS A 47 -12.10 22.24 -13.85
N GLY A 48 -11.73 23.21 -14.67
CA GLY A 48 -11.64 24.60 -14.24
C GLY A 48 -10.33 25.07 -13.59
N LEU A 49 -9.49 24.14 -13.14
CA LEU A 49 -8.37 24.46 -12.24
C LEU A 49 -7.14 25.05 -12.94
N CYS A 50 -6.92 24.69 -14.21
CA CYS A 50 -5.74 25.07 -15.00
C CYS A 50 -5.76 26.51 -15.53
N VAL A 51 -6.57 27.39 -14.95
CA VAL A 51 -6.69 28.78 -15.40
C VAL A 51 -5.41 29.58 -15.16
N VAL A 52 -5.09 30.46 -16.10
CA VAL A 52 -3.97 31.40 -16.05
C VAL A 52 -4.41 32.78 -16.54
N GLU A 53 -3.72 33.82 -16.10
CA GLU A 53 -3.90 35.18 -16.57
C GLU A 53 -2.86 35.48 -17.66
N VAL A 54 -3.31 36.03 -18.79
CA VAL A 54 -2.43 36.40 -19.91
C VAL A 54 -2.56 37.89 -20.16
N ALA A 55 -1.43 38.60 -20.20
CA ALA A 55 -1.40 40.04 -20.43
C ALA A 55 -2.14 40.43 -21.72
N GLY A 56 -2.94 41.49 -21.65
CA GLY A 56 -3.79 41.94 -22.78
C GLY A 56 -5.10 41.16 -22.93
N THR A 57 -5.37 40.14 -22.12
CA THR A 57 -6.63 39.38 -22.15
C THR A 57 -7.45 39.64 -20.89
N HIS A 58 -8.74 39.99 -21.05
CA HIS A 58 -9.63 40.24 -19.90
C HIS A 58 -10.14 38.96 -19.23
N LYS A 59 -10.17 37.84 -19.95
CA LYS A 59 -10.60 36.51 -19.48
C LYS A 59 -9.41 35.71 -18.97
N LEU A 60 -9.63 34.88 -17.96
CA LEU A 60 -8.69 33.82 -17.61
C LEU A 60 -8.74 32.74 -18.70
N LEU A 61 -7.58 32.28 -19.14
CA LEU A 61 -7.46 31.26 -20.19
C LEU A 61 -7.16 29.90 -19.57
N ARG A 62 -7.64 28.82 -20.20
CA ARG A 62 -7.34 27.45 -19.78
C ARG A 62 -5.96 27.07 -20.32
N SER A 63 -4.98 26.86 -19.44
CA SER A 63 -3.61 26.59 -19.91
C SER A 63 -3.49 25.30 -20.71
N CYS A 64 -4.33 24.30 -20.42
CA CYS A 64 -4.28 22.99 -21.07
C CYS A 64 -4.78 22.98 -22.53
N SER A 65 -5.48 24.03 -22.97
CA SER A 65 -6.09 24.08 -24.32
C SER A 65 -5.74 25.37 -25.07
N THR A 66 -4.95 26.25 -24.47
CA THR A 66 -4.54 27.51 -25.09
C THR A 66 -3.15 27.32 -25.67
N GLU A 67 -3.03 27.43 -26.99
CA GLU A 67 -1.74 27.41 -27.67
C GLU A 67 -0.89 28.62 -27.32
N ILE A 68 0.42 28.39 -27.24
CA ILE A 68 1.39 29.42 -26.95
C ILE A 68 1.66 30.30 -28.20
N ALA A 69 1.72 31.61 -28.02
CA ALA A 69 2.10 32.56 -29.06
C ALA A 69 3.34 33.36 -28.64
N ASP A 70 4.10 33.84 -29.61
CA ASP A 70 5.30 34.65 -29.36
C ASP A 70 4.95 35.91 -28.56
N GLY A 71 5.79 36.22 -27.56
CA GLY A 71 5.60 37.39 -26.70
C GLY A 71 4.49 37.27 -25.65
N MET A 72 3.84 36.10 -25.49
CA MET A 72 2.87 35.91 -24.41
C MET A 72 3.51 36.14 -23.03
N VAL A 73 2.81 36.88 -22.16
CA VAL A 73 3.18 37.09 -20.75
C VAL A 73 2.08 36.50 -19.88
N ILE A 74 2.42 35.49 -19.10
CA ILE A 74 1.49 34.60 -18.40
C ILE A 74 1.78 34.65 -16.90
N SER A 75 0.74 34.84 -16.09
CA SER A 75 0.77 34.70 -14.63
C SER A 75 -0.08 33.50 -14.21
N THR A 76 0.53 32.54 -13.51
CA THR A 76 -0.13 31.30 -13.09
C THR A 76 -0.68 31.34 -11.67
N ASP A 77 -0.43 32.42 -10.93
CA ASP A 77 -0.80 32.55 -9.50
C ASP A 77 -1.22 33.98 -9.11
N SER A 78 -1.77 34.75 -10.05
CA SER A 78 -2.32 36.07 -9.72
C SER A 78 -3.50 35.96 -8.74
N PRO A 79 -3.85 37.03 -7.99
CA PRO A 79 -4.99 37.02 -7.07
C PRO A 79 -6.29 36.54 -7.73
N ARG A 80 -6.52 36.96 -8.99
CA ARG A 80 -7.68 36.53 -9.80
C ARG A 80 -7.66 35.03 -10.09
N VAL A 81 -6.49 34.49 -10.43
CA VAL A 81 -6.30 33.05 -10.68
C VAL A 81 -6.55 32.25 -9.39
N ARG A 82 -5.99 32.68 -8.26
CA ARG A 82 -6.19 32.02 -6.95
C ARG A 82 -7.66 32.01 -6.54
N GLU A 83 -8.36 33.13 -6.67
CA GLU A 83 -9.79 33.22 -6.35
C GLU A 83 -10.64 32.32 -7.25
N SER A 84 -10.36 32.30 -8.56
CA SER A 84 -11.07 31.42 -9.51
C SER A 84 -10.86 29.94 -9.20
N ARG A 85 -9.64 29.53 -8.81
CA ARG A 85 -9.33 28.15 -8.42
C ARG A 85 -10.03 27.77 -7.13
N LYS A 86 -9.96 28.63 -6.11
CA LYS A 86 -10.67 28.44 -4.84
C LYS A 86 -12.18 28.24 -5.04
N LEU A 87 -12.83 29.13 -5.79
CA LEU A 87 -14.26 29.00 -6.09
C LEU A 87 -14.59 27.70 -6.84
N THR A 88 -13.75 27.31 -7.80
CA THR A 88 -13.93 26.05 -8.55
C THR A 88 -13.87 24.84 -7.61
N LEU A 89 -12.87 24.79 -6.73
CA LEU A 89 -12.71 23.70 -5.77
C LEU A 89 -13.88 23.64 -4.78
N GLU A 90 -14.34 24.79 -4.27
CA GLU A 90 -15.49 24.85 -3.37
C GLU A 90 -16.78 24.36 -4.03
N LEU A 91 -17.00 24.65 -5.32
CA LEU A 91 -18.12 24.11 -6.08
C LEU A 91 -18.01 22.58 -6.22
N LEU A 92 -16.84 22.05 -6.55
CA LEU A 92 -16.63 20.60 -6.63
C LEU A 92 -16.87 19.91 -5.28
N LEU A 93 -16.41 20.53 -4.19
CA LEU A 93 -16.55 20.01 -2.83
C LEU A 93 -17.97 20.13 -2.26
N SER A 94 -18.79 21.06 -2.75
CA SER A 94 -20.19 21.19 -2.32
C SER A 94 -21.04 19.94 -2.63
N ASP A 95 -20.65 19.18 -3.65
CA ASP A 95 -21.31 17.94 -4.11
C ASP A 95 -20.55 16.67 -3.69
N HIS A 96 -19.26 16.79 -3.37
CA HIS A 96 -18.41 15.66 -2.98
C HIS A 96 -18.81 15.09 -1.61
N ASN A 97 -18.92 13.76 -1.51
CA ASN A 97 -19.31 13.08 -0.29
C ASN A 97 -18.42 11.88 0.06
N GLY A 98 -18.36 11.55 1.35
CA GLY A 98 -17.53 10.51 1.92
C GLY A 98 -16.40 11.07 2.80
N ASP A 99 -16.00 10.31 3.81
CA ASP A 99 -14.95 10.77 4.73
C ASP A 99 -13.57 10.66 4.10
N CYS A 100 -12.81 11.75 4.14
CA CYS A 100 -11.40 11.72 3.76
C CYS A 100 -10.61 10.79 4.70
N ARG A 101 -10.83 10.89 6.02
CA ARG A 101 -10.20 10.05 7.04
C ARG A 101 -11.26 9.44 7.95
N GLY A 102 -11.02 8.22 8.43
CA GLY A 102 -11.94 7.55 9.34
C GLY A 102 -12.25 8.37 10.61
N PRO A 103 -13.47 8.30 11.15
CA PRO A 103 -13.87 9.10 12.31
C PRO A 103 -13.04 8.79 13.56
N CYS A 104 -12.53 7.56 13.70
CA CYS A 104 -11.61 7.15 14.76
C CYS A 104 -10.29 7.94 14.76
N VAL A 105 -9.82 8.38 13.59
CA VAL A 105 -8.60 9.19 13.45
C VAL A 105 -8.87 10.65 13.81
N ASN A 106 -10.01 11.17 13.34
CA ASN A 106 -10.41 12.57 13.60
C ASN A 106 -10.75 12.82 15.07
N ALA A 107 -11.24 11.80 15.78
CA ALA A 107 -11.59 11.89 17.21
C ALA A 107 -10.38 11.76 18.15
N CYS A 108 -9.25 11.23 17.66
CA CYS A 108 -8.02 11.13 18.45
C CYS A 108 -7.36 12.52 18.54
N PRO A 109 -7.09 13.07 19.75
CA PRO A 109 -6.43 14.37 19.89
C PRO A 109 -5.05 14.44 19.22
N ALA A 110 -4.31 13.32 19.25
CA ALA A 110 -3.00 13.21 18.59
C ALA A 110 -3.10 12.79 17.12
N HIS A 111 -4.31 12.66 16.56
CA HIS A 111 -4.58 12.24 15.18
C HIS A 111 -3.87 10.96 14.74
N VAL A 112 -3.63 10.03 15.69
CA VAL A 112 -3.06 8.70 15.44
C VAL A 112 -3.94 7.96 14.43
N ASP A 113 -3.33 7.33 13.42
CA ASP A 113 -4.04 6.64 12.35
C ASP A 113 -4.62 5.29 12.79
N ALA A 114 -5.68 5.37 13.60
CA ALA A 114 -6.41 4.22 14.11
C ALA A 114 -6.96 3.31 13.02
N GLN A 115 -7.41 3.85 11.89
CA GLN A 115 -7.89 3.01 10.80
C GLN A 115 -6.74 2.24 10.15
N GLY A 116 -5.62 2.90 9.88
CA GLY A 116 -4.44 2.30 9.25
C GLY A 116 -3.84 1.17 10.09
N TYR A 117 -3.53 1.39 11.36
CA TYR A 117 -2.87 0.35 12.16
C TYR A 117 -3.80 -0.82 12.49
N VAL A 118 -5.12 -0.59 12.64
CA VAL A 118 -6.10 -1.68 12.81
C VAL A 118 -6.16 -2.54 11.56
N GLY A 119 -6.16 -1.93 10.36
CA GLY A 119 -6.11 -2.68 9.10
C GLY A 119 -4.80 -3.43 8.91
N LEU A 120 -3.67 -2.84 9.28
CA LEU A 120 -2.37 -3.52 9.24
C LEU A 120 -2.32 -4.73 10.19
N ILE A 121 -2.87 -4.63 11.41
CA ILE A 121 -3.00 -5.78 12.32
C ILE A 121 -3.89 -6.86 11.72
N ALA A 122 -5.02 -6.49 11.11
CA ALA A 122 -5.90 -7.45 10.41
C ALA A 122 -5.17 -8.15 9.25
N ASN A 123 -4.27 -7.44 8.57
CA ASN A 123 -3.41 -7.97 7.50
C ASN A 123 -2.08 -8.56 8.03
N LYS A 124 -1.94 -8.77 9.35
CA LYS A 124 -0.76 -9.37 10.02
C LYS A 124 0.56 -8.61 9.86
N GLN A 125 0.50 -7.31 9.58
CA GLN A 125 1.64 -6.40 9.47
C GLN A 125 1.88 -5.66 10.79
N TYR A 126 2.38 -6.38 11.79
CA TYR A 126 2.48 -5.87 13.15
C TYR A 126 3.56 -4.78 13.30
N ARG A 127 4.73 -4.96 12.67
CA ARG A 127 5.84 -4.00 12.76
C ARG A 127 5.46 -2.68 12.09
N GLU A 128 4.78 -2.75 10.94
CA GLU A 128 4.27 -1.61 10.19
C GLU A 128 3.14 -0.90 10.94
N ALA A 129 2.25 -1.65 11.58
CA ALA A 129 1.19 -1.09 12.41
C ALA A 129 1.78 -0.28 13.58
N LEU A 130 2.82 -0.79 14.24
CA LEU A 130 3.49 -0.05 15.29
C LEU A 130 4.26 1.16 14.78
N ALA A 131 5.00 1.02 13.66
CA ALA A 131 5.71 2.12 13.03
C ALA A 131 4.74 3.28 12.75
N LEU A 132 3.57 2.97 12.18
CA LEU A 132 2.50 3.94 11.91
C LEU A 132 1.97 4.61 13.19
N ILE A 133 1.87 3.88 14.30
CA ILE A 133 1.50 4.47 15.60
C ILE A 133 2.60 5.44 16.08
N LYS A 134 3.87 5.02 16.00
CA LYS A 134 5.05 5.78 16.44
C LYS A 134 5.31 7.05 15.60
N GLU A 135 4.71 7.19 14.41
CA GLU A 135 4.67 8.47 13.66
C GLU A 135 3.93 9.60 14.39
N SER A 136 3.05 9.26 15.35
CA SER A 136 2.27 10.26 16.10
C SER A 136 2.40 10.13 17.62
N MET A 137 2.79 8.97 18.14
CA MET A 137 2.79 8.68 19.58
C MET A 137 3.92 7.71 19.95
N PRO A 138 4.93 8.15 20.72
CA PRO A 138 6.14 7.35 20.95
C PRO A 138 6.04 6.31 22.06
N ILE A 139 5.02 6.42 22.92
CA ILE A 139 4.79 5.53 24.07
C ILE A 139 3.48 4.72 23.95
N PRO A 140 3.30 3.94 22.86
CA PRO A 140 2.04 3.27 22.58
C PRO A 140 1.66 2.15 23.54
N ALA A 141 2.62 1.45 24.16
CA ALA A 141 2.35 0.38 25.13
C ALA A 141 1.74 0.97 26.40
N SER A 142 2.28 2.10 26.86
CA SER A 142 1.75 2.83 28.01
C SER A 142 0.39 3.46 27.71
N ILE A 143 0.26 4.18 26.59
CA ILE A 143 -1.00 4.85 26.23
C ILE A 143 -2.10 3.84 25.90
N GLY A 144 -1.78 2.69 25.30
CA GLY A 144 -2.75 1.62 25.02
C GLY A 144 -3.48 1.10 26.27
N ARG A 145 -2.80 1.10 27.42
CA ARG A 145 -3.36 0.65 28.71
C ARG A 145 -4.25 1.67 29.41
N VAL A 146 -4.01 2.97 29.19
CA VAL A 146 -4.60 4.04 30.02
C VAL A 146 -5.51 4.99 29.24
N CYS A 147 -5.55 4.88 27.90
CA CYS A 147 -6.29 5.77 27.03
C CYS A 147 -7.82 5.60 27.18
N PRO A 148 -8.58 6.69 27.42
CA PRO A 148 -10.04 6.71 27.37
C PRO A 148 -10.68 6.56 25.98
N HIS A 149 -9.93 6.05 25.01
CA HIS A 149 -10.39 5.62 23.68
C HIS A 149 -11.49 6.47 22.97
N PRO A 150 -11.33 7.80 22.79
CA PRO A 150 -12.31 8.62 22.05
C PRO A 150 -12.51 8.16 20.60
N CYS A 151 -11.50 7.48 20.05
CA CYS A 151 -11.55 6.81 18.75
C CYS A 151 -12.58 5.66 18.68
N GLU A 152 -12.86 4.98 19.79
CA GLU A 152 -13.89 3.93 19.88
C GLU A 152 -15.28 4.53 19.99
N THR A 153 -15.45 5.62 20.74
CA THR A 153 -16.72 6.39 20.82
C THR A 153 -17.14 6.94 19.46
N ALA A 154 -16.18 7.33 18.61
CA ALA A 154 -16.44 7.79 17.26
C ALA A 154 -16.56 6.67 16.21
N CYS A 155 -16.32 5.41 16.60
CA CYS A 155 -16.29 4.29 15.67
C CYS A 155 -17.68 3.98 15.11
N ARG A 156 -17.83 4.01 13.78
CA ARG A 156 -19.12 3.72 13.13
C ARG A 156 -19.58 2.27 13.23
N ARG A 157 -18.72 1.34 13.67
CA ARG A 157 -19.16 -0.02 13.98
C ARG A 157 -20.28 -0.03 15.01
N GLN A 158 -20.37 0.99 15.89
CA GLN A 158 -21.49 1.22 16.81
C GLN A 158 -22.88 1.35 16.18
N LEU A 159 -22.95 1.64 14.87
CA LEU A 159 -24.21 1.67 14.11
C LEU A 159 -24.64 0.27 13.65
N VAL A 160 -23.77 -0.73 13.79
CA VAL A 160 -24.02 -2.16 13.49
C VAL A 160 -24.14 -2.96 14.79
N GLU A 161 -23.18 -2.78 15.71
CA GLU A 161 -22.95 -3.53 16.95
C GLU A 161 -21.85 -2.87 17.81
N GLU A 162 -21.14 -3.56 18.72
CA GLU A 162 -20.07 -2.95 19.52
C GLU A 162 -18.89 -2.38 18.69
N PRO A 163 -18.25 -1.27 19.13
CA PRO A 163 -17.12 -0.67 18.42
C PRO A 163 -15.90 -1.61 18.35
N ILE A 164 -14.94 -1.24 17.50
CA ILE A 164 -13.64 -1.92 17.42
C ILE A 164 -12.85 -1.66 18.69
N ALA A 165 -12.16 -2.66 19.24
CA ALA A 165 -11.26 -2.54 20.39
C ALA A 165 -9.90 -1.91 20.02
N ILE A 166 -9.95 -0.68 19.50
CA ILE A 166 -8.81 0.08 18.99
C ILE A 166 -7.69 0.26 20.03
N ALA A 167 -8.02 0.48 21.31
CA ALA A 167 -7.04 0.60 22.37
C ALA A 167 -6.34 -0.74 22.67
N GLN A 168 -7.09 -1.84 22.67
CA GLN A 168 -6.56 -3.19 22.90
C GLN A 168 -5.66 -3.66 21.75
N LEU A 169 -6.01 -3.34 20.50
CA LEU A 169 -5.18 -3.63 19.33
C LEU A 169 -3.85 -2.85 19.35
N LYS A 170 -3.89 -1.59 19.80
CA LYS A 170 -2.68 -0.78 20.02
C LYS A 170 -1.81 -1.36 21.12
N TYR A 171 -2.42 -1.77 22.22
CA TYR A 171 -1.74 -2.45 23.32
C TYR A 171 -1.05 -3.73 22.81
N PHE A 172 -1.77 -4.62 22.13
CA PHE A 172 -1.25 -5.86 21.56
C PHE A 172 0.02 -5.65 20.71
N VAL A 173 -0.03 -4.71 19.76
CA VAL A 173 1.10 -4.52 18.82
C VAL A 173 2.30 -3.85 19.48
N ALA A 174 2.08 -2.99 20.47
CA ALA A 174 3.15 -2.33 21.20
C ALA A 174 3.91 -3.31 22.09
N ASP A 175 3.21 -4.20 22.81
CA ASP A 175 3.85 -5.23 23.62
C ASP A 175 4.65 -6.21 22.77
N LYS A 176 4.10 -6.63 21.62
CA LYS A 176 4.80 -7.51 20.67
C LYS A 176 6.13 -6.93 20.19
N ASP A 177 6.24 -5.60 20.09
CA ASP A 177 7.50 -4.93 19.74
C ASP A 177 8.47 -4.82 20.91
N LEU A 178 7.99 -4.57 22.12
CA LEU A 178 8.85 -4.55 23.31
C LEU A 178 9.41 -5.95 23.64
N GLU A 179 8.66 -7.01 23.31
CA GLU A 179 9.10 -8.41 23.42
C GLU A 179 10.04 -8.84 22.28
N SER A 180 10.09 -8.07 21.19
CA SER A 180 10.94 -8.36 20.03
C SER A 180 12.43 -8.25 20.40
N PRO A 181 13.32 -9.09 19.82
CA PRO A 181 14.76 -8.91 19.97
C PRO A 181 15.26 -7.59 19.36
N GLU A 182 14.52 -7.03 18.41
CA GLU A 182 14.80 -5.74 17.78
C GLU A 182 13.55 -4.85 17.79
N PRO A 183 13.26 -4.19 18.92
CA PRO A 183 12.17 -3.23 19.02
C PRO A 183 12.34 -2.08 18.04
N TYR A 184 11.23 -1.55 17.53
CA TYR A 184 11.23 -0.50 16.51
C TYR A 184 11.80 0.81 17.05
N LEU A 185 12.84 1.29 16.37
CA LEU A 185 13.38 2.64 16.50
C LEU A 185 13.14 3.40 15.19
N PRO A 186 12.67 4.67 15.25
CA PRO A 186 12.51 5.48 14.05
C PRO A 186 13.86 5.84 13.44
N GLU A 187 13.85 6.17 12.15
CA GLU A 187 15.01 6.80 11.51
C GLU A 187 15.26 8.20 12.09
N ILE A 188 16.51 8.47 12.46
CA ILE A 188 16.95 9.75 13.03
C ILE A 188 17.60 10.58 11.92
N ALA A 189 17.11 11.79 11.71
CA ALA A 189 17.68 12.72 10.73
C ALA A 189 19.11 13.14 11.09
N PRO A 190 19.93 13.56 10.11
CA PRO A 190 21.28 14.04 10.37
C PRO A 190 21.34 15.15 11.44
N PRO A 191 22.39 15.20 12.29
CA PRO A 191 22.50 16.20 13.34
C PRO A 191 22.39 17.64 12.82
N THR A 192 21.47 18.41 13.41
CA THR A 192 21.25 19.83 13.05
C THR A 192 22.25 20.79 13.70
N GLY A 193 22.98 20.33 14.71
CA GLY A 193 23.83 21.16 15.57
C GLY A 193 23.07 22.00 16.60
N LYS A 194 21.73 21.91 16.63
CA LYS A 194 20.87 22.60 17.60
C LYS A 194 20.67 21.76 18.87
N LYS A 195 20.39 22.44 19.98
CA LYS A 195 20.13 21.84 21.29
C LYS A 195 18.86 22.38 21.93
N VAL A 196 18.04 21.50 22.50
CA VAL A 196 16.78 21.85 23.17
C VAL A 196 16.72 21.24 24.57
N ALA A 197 16.29 22.05 25.54
CA ALA A 197 15.96 21.57 26.88
C ALA A 197 14.45 21.27 26.97
N VAL A 198 14.10 20.09 27.47
CA VAL A 198 12.72 19.67 27.73
C VAL A 198 12.54 19.59 29.24
N VAL A 199 11.60 20.34 29.80
CA VAL A 199 11.32 20.36 31.23
C VAL A 199 10.08 19.52 31.51
N GLY A 200 10.27 18.42 32.22
CA GLY A 200 9.28 17.38 32.50
C GLY A 200 9.45 16.17 31.57
N ALA A 201 9.57 15.00 32.15
CA ALA A 201 9.62 13.68 31.51
C ALA A 201 8.24 12.98 31.57
N GLY A 202 7.14 13.74 31.59
CA GLY A 202 5.78 13.22 31.43
C GLY A 202 5.42 12.96 29.96
N PRO A 203 4.16 12.56 29.65
CA PRO A 203 3.74 12.23 28.29
C PRO A 203 4.05 13.31 27.24
N ALA A 204 3.80 14.58 27.56
CA ALA A 204 4.10 15.70 26.65
C ALA A 204 5.60 15.88 26.43
N GLY A 205 6.41 15.79 27.49
CA GLY A 205 7.86 15.97 27.42
C GLY A 205 8.57 14.81 26.73
N LEU A 206 8.20 13.57 27.05
CA LEU A 206 8.70 12.39 26.33
C LEU A 206 8.35 12.46 24.84
N THR A 207 7.13 12.91 24.52
CA THR A 207 6.72 13.09 23.13
C THR A 207 7.50 14.19 22.42
N ALA A 208 7.69 15.34 23.06
CA ALA A 208 8.49 16.42 22.50
C ALA A 208 9.95 15.97 22.27
N ALA A 209 10.55 15.31 23.26
CA ALA A 209 11.91 14.79 23.18
C ALA A 209 12.09 13.79 22.04
N TYR A 210 11.14 12.85 21.88
CA TYR A 210 11.15 11.87 20.79
C TYR A 210 11.16 12.54 19.40
N PHE A 211 10.25 13.48 19.13
CA PHE A 211 10.15 14.11 17.82
C PHE A 211 11.32 15.06 17.54
N LEU A 212 11.82 15.77 18.56
CA LEU A 212 13.02 16.60 18.44
C LEU A 212 14.28 15.76 18.14
N ALA A 213 14.46 14.65 18.87
CA ALA A 213 15.58 13.73 18.65
C ALA A 213 15.51 13.11 17.25
N ARG A 214 14.32 12.67 16.82
CA ARG A 214 14.08 12.16 15.46
C ARG A 214 14.45 13.19 14.37
N ALA A 215 14.29 14.48 14.63
CA ALA A 215 14.70 15.57 13.75
C ALA A 215 16.21 15.90 13.80
N GLY A 216 17.04 15.09 14.49
CA GLY A 216 18.48 15.31 14.59
C GLY A 216 18.88 16.44 15.55
N ILE A 217 17.98 16.86 16.45
CA ILE A 217 18.26 17.88 17.47
C ILE A 217 18.76 17.20 18.74
N ARG A 218 19.80 17.74 19.38
CA ARG A 218 20.26 17.23 20.68
C ARG A 218 19.28 17.64 21.77
N VAL A 219 18.76 16.68 22.53
CA VAL A 219 17.76 16.93 23.57
C VAL A 219 18.27 16.52 24.94
N THR A 220 18.09 17.41 25.92
CA THR A 220 18.24 17.09 27.35
C THR A 220 16.90 17.27 28.05
N VAL A 221 16.41 16.23 28.73
CA VAL A 221 15.17 16.24 29.50
C VAL A 221 15.50 16.41 30.98
N TYR A 222 14.92 17.41 31.63
CA TYR A 222 15.03 17.65 33.07
C TYR A 222 13.73 17.28 33.75
N ASP A 223 13.75 16.47 34.81
CA ASP A 223 12.56 16.18 35.62
C ASP A 223 12.87 16.31 37.12
N ALA A 224 11.88 16.76 37.89
CA ALA A 224 11.97 16.91 39.34
C ALA A 224 11.90 15.55 40.06
N MET A 225 11.29 14.55 39.43
CA MET A 225 11.14 13.21 39.97
C MET A 225 12.37 12.33 39.71
N PRO A 226 12.55 11.23 40.48
CA PRO A 226 13.71 10.35 40.33
C PRO A 226 13.77 9.56 39.01
N GLU A 227 12.63 9.34 38.34
CA GLU A 227 12.51 8.55 37.12
C GLU A 227 11.50 9.17 36.14
N GLY A 228 11.66 8.88 34.84
CA GLY A 228 10.82 9.41 33.77
C GLY A 228 9.44 8.77 33.71
N GLY A 229 8.46 9.48 33.13
CA GLY A 229 7.08 9.02 32.95
C GLY A 229 6.02 9.97 33.50
N GLY A 230 6.38 10.88 34.40
CA GLY A 230 5.47 11.84 35.01
C GLY A 230 4.21 11.17 35.56
N MET A 231 3.02 11.68 35.22
CA MET A 231 1.75 11.11 35.69
C MET A 231 1.51 9.65 35.27
N LEU A 232 2.14 9.14 34.22
CA LEU A 232 2.04 7.71 33.87
C LEU A 232 2.75 6.82 34.90
N ARG A 233 3.89 7.29 35.43
CA ARG A 233 4.61 6.57 36.49
C ARG A 233 3.95 6.78 37.84
N TYR A 234 3.71 8.03 38.21
CA TYR A 234 3.39 8.40 39.59
C TYR A 234 1.90 8.59 39.86
N GLY A 235 1.07 8.71 38.83
CA GLY A 235 -0.38 8.91 38.94
C GLY A 235 -1.22 7.70 38.54
N ILE A 236 -0.62 6.67 37.92
CA ILE A 236 -1.31 5.45 37.47
C ILE A 236 -0.73 4.23 38.21
N PRO A 237 -1.53 3.35 38.80
CA PRO A 237 -1.03 2.21 39.57
C PRO A 237 -0.33 1.12 38.73
N GLU A 238 0.51 0.31 39.39
CA GLU A 238 1.27 -0.80 38.78
C GLU A 238 0.38 -1.85 38.09
N TYR A 239 -0.77 -2.20 38.67
CA TYR A 239 -1.68 -3.22 38.12
C TYR A 239 -2.35 -2.78 36.81
N ARG A 240 -2.29 -1.49 36.47
CA ARG A 240 -2.90 -0.89 35.29
C ARG A 240 -1.86 -0.48 34.26
N LEU A 241 -0.74 0.07 34.72
CA LEU A 241 0.43 0.37 33.90
C LEU A 241 1.70 -0.08 34.64
N PRO A 242 2.23 -1.27 34.29
CA PRO A 242 3.49 -1.77 34.85
C PRO A 242 4.63 -0.79 34.58
N LYS A 243 5.45 -0.48 35.59
CA LYS A 243 6.54 0.51 35.39
C LYS A 243 7.63 -0.02 34.47
N THR A 244 7.84 -1.32 34.45
CA THR A 244 8.80 -1.97 33.54
C THR A 244 8.49 -1.72 32.06
N VAL A 245 7.20 -1.69 31.68
CA VAL A 245 6.79 -1.37 30.30
C VAL A 245 7.11 0.08 29.97
N LEU A 246 6.83 1.00 30.89
CA LEU A 246 7.15 2.41 30.73
C LEU A 246 8.66 2.66 30.68
N ASP A 247 9.44 1.95 31.49
CA ASP A 247 10.91 1.97 31.47
C ASP A 247 11.44 1.57 30.10
N GLN A 248 10.94 0.46 29.53
CA GLN A 248 11.34 0.00 28.19
C GLN A 248 11.07 1.06 27.11
N GLU A 249 9.92 1.74 27.14
CA GLU A 249 9.63 2.80 26.17
C GLU A 249 10.52 4.05 26.35
N ILE A 250 10.86 4.40 27.59
CA ILE A 250 11.79 5.50 27.89
C ILE A 250 13.21 5.14 27.44
N GLU A 251 13.66 3.90 27.67
CA GLU A 251 14.95 3.40 27.20
C GLU A 251 15.06 3.45 25.66
N LEU A 252 13.97 3.26 24.92
CA LEU A 252 13.97 3.45 23.47
C LEU A 252 14.19 4.91 23.08
N ILE A 253 13.63 5.86 23.83
CA ILE A 253 13.88 7.30 23.64
C ILE A 253 15.34 7.65 24.01
N GLU A 254 15.88 7.06 25.07
CA GLU A 254 17.30 7.20 25.44
C GLU A 254 18.24 6.68 24.35
N LYS A 255 17.92 5.52 23.74
CA LYS A 255 18.69 4.96 22.60
C LYS A 255 18.70 5.88 21.37
N MET A 256 17.77 6.82 21.25
CA MET A 256 17.79 7.86 20.22
C MET A 256 18.76 9.00 20.51
N GLY A 257 19.44 8.98 21.67
CA GLY A 257 20.43 9.99 22.08
C GLY A 257 19.85 11.11 22.95
N VAL A 258 18.65 10.93 23.51
CA VAL A 258 18.07 11.85 24.50
C VAL A 258 18.74 11.64 25.86
N GLU A 259 19.20 12.72 26.48
CA GLU A 259 19.81 12.69 27.82
C GLU A 259 18.76 13.03 28.88
N PHE A 260 18.65 12.23 29.94
CA PHE A 260 17.74 12.50 31.06
C PHE A 260 18.50 12.92 32.32
N ILE A 261 18.06 14.02 32.93
CA ILE A 261 18.57 14.56 34.19
C ILE A 261 17.42 14.63 35.19
N TYR A 262 17.36 13.63 36.06
CA TYR A 262 16.35 13.49 37.10
C TYR A 262 16.69 14.27 38.36
N ASN A 263 15.74 14.35 39.30
CA ASN A 263 15.87 15.05 40.58
C ASN A 263 16.28 16.53 40.43
N SER A 264 15.82 17.19 39.37
CA SER A 264 16.16 18.58 39.04
C SER A 264 14.90 19.40 38.81
N ARG A 265 14.48 20.19 39.81
CA ARG A 265 13.27 21.01 39.73
C ARG A 265 13.57 22.40 39.17
N ILE A 266 13.04 22.68 37.98
CA ILE A 266 13.15 24.01 37.36
C ILE A 266 12.33 25.02 38.17
N GLY A 267 12.92 26.19 38.43
CA GLY A 267 12.39 27.23 39.31
C GLY A 267 12.87 27.14 40.77
N VAL A 268 13.50 26.01 41.15
CA VAL A 268 14.07 25.80 42.50
C VAL A 268 15.57 25.49 42.41
N ASP A 269 15.94 24.40 41.72
CA ASP A 269 17.33 23.94 41.59
C ASP A 269 18.03 24.61 40.40
N ILE A 270 17.30 24.84 39.31
CA ILE A 270 17.79 25.44 38.07
C ILE A 270 16.79 26.50 37.60
N SER A 271 17.25 27.69 37.21
CA SER A 271 16.37 28.75 36.70
C SER A 271 16.00 28.53 35.22
N LEU A 272 14.85 29.05 34.80
CA LEU A 272 14.48 29.05 33.38
C LEU A 272 15.50 29.82 32.52
N ASP A 273 16.08 30.91 33.05
CA ASP A 273 17.08 31.70 32.33
C ASP A 273 18.37 30.93 32.08
N TYR A 274 18.81 30.09 33.02
CA TYR A 274 19.95 29.20 32.82
C TYR A 274 19.74 28.26 31.61
N LEU A 275 18.53 27.68 31.49
CA LEU A 275 18.20 26.83 30.34
C LEU A 275 18.18 27.63 29.03
N ARG A 276 17.69 28.88 29.06
CA ARG A 276 17.64 29.75 27.86
C ARG A 276 19.02 30.18 27.38
N GLU A 277 19.97 30.39 28.29
CA GLU A 277 21.36 30.68 27.93
C GLU A 277 22.09 29.42 27.43
N GLY A 278 21.70 28.26 27.95
CA GLY A 278 22.31 26.97 27.68
C GLY A 278 21.77 26.23 26.45
N TYR A 279 20.62 26.60 25.88
CA TYR A 279 19.94 25.87 24.81
C TYR A 279 19.34 26.81 23.76
N ASP A 280 19.12 26.34 22.53
CA ASP A 280 18.54 27.14 21.44
C ASP A 280 17.02 27.34 21.60
N ALA A 281 16.35 26.40 22.27
CA ALA A 281 14.95 26.49 22.69
C ALA A 281 14.68 25.67 23.96
N VAL A 282 13.57 25.98 24.63
CA VAL A 282 13.11 25.29 25.85
C VAL A 282 11.64 24.90 25.72
N PHE A 283 11.31 23.66 26.07
CA PHE A 283 9.93 23.18 26.19
C PHE A 283 9.55 22.99 27.66
N LEU A 284 8.38 23.47 28.07
CA LEU A 284 7.83 23.34 29.42
C LEU A 284 6.65 22.37 29.44
N GLY A 285 6.83 21.22 30.09
CA GLY A 285 5.85 20.15 30.27
C GLY A 285 5.72 19.71 31.73
N ILE A 286 5.59 20.68 32.65
CA ILE A 286 5.67 20.45 34.11
C ILE A 286 4.50 19.67 34.73
N GLY A 287 3.41 19.42 33.98
CA GLY A 287 2.24 18.68 34.47
C GLY A 287 1.40 19.40 35.54
N ALA A 288 0.39 18.71 36.08
CA ALA A 288 -0.50 19.20 37.14
C ALA A 288 -0.38 18.31 38.39
N TRP A 289 0.54 18.64 39.29
CA TRP A 289 0.91 17.77 40.41
C TRP A 289 0.16 18.02 41.72
N GLU A 290 -0.60 19.12 41.82
CA GLU A 290 -1.24 19.50 43.08
C GLU A 290 -2.69 19.02 43.19
N SER A 291 -3.03 18.37 44.29
CA SER A 291 -4.40 17.93 44.57
C SER A 291 -5.32 19.12 44.91
N SER A 292 -6.49 19.20 44.28
CA SER A 292 -7.49 20.23 44.59
C SER A 292 -8.07 20.09 46.01
N SER A 293 -8.35 21.22 46.67
CA SER A 293 -8.99 21.28 48.00
C SER A 293 -10.47 20.83 47.95
N ILE A 294 -10.91 20.12 48.99
CA ILE A 294 -12.31 19.71 49.19
C ILE A 294 -13.13 20.93 49.66
N ARG A 295 -12.48 21.89 50.32
CA ARG A 295 -13.05 23.09 50.94
C ARG A 295 -14.01 22.76 52.08
N CYS A 296 -13.63 21.77 52.89
CA CYS A 296 -14.36 21.39 54.10
C CYS A 296 -13.46 21.51 55.35
N LYS A 297 -14.08 21.63 56.52
CA LYS A 297 -13.35 21.61 57.78
C LYS A 297 -12.72 20.23 58.01
N GLY A 298 -11.47 20.20 58.44
CA GLY A 298 -10.71 18.97 58.70
C GLY A 298 -9.94 18.41 57.49
N GLU A 299 -9.84 19.15 56.38
CA GLU A 299 -9.12 18.68 55.18
C GLU A 299 -7.59 18.62 55.29
N ASP A 300 -7.01 19.22 56.33
CA ASP A 300 -5.56 19.27 56.59
C ASP A 300 -5.09 18.20 57.59
N LEU A 301 -5.97 17.27 58.00
CA LEU A 301 -5.62 16.21 58.94
C LEU A 301 -4.63 15.20 58.30
N PRO A 302 -3.73 14.57 59.08
CA PRO A 302 -2.73 13.65 58.54
C PRO A 302 -3.28 12.48 57.73
N GLU A 303 -4.45 11.94 58.10
CA GLU A 303 -5.12 10.84 57.40
C GLU A 303 -5.98 11.31 56.21
N VAL A 304 -5.93 12.59 55.84
CA VAL A 304 -6.56 13.14 54.64
C VAL A 304 -5.50 13.32 53.55
N LEU A 305 -5.41 12.32 52.68
CA LEU A 305 -4.37 12.21 51.67
C LEU A 305 -4.83 12.80 50.34
N GLY A 306 -3.94 13.54 49.66
CA GLY A 306 -4.11 13.88 48.24
C GLY A 306 -4.20 12.64 47.38
N GLY A 307 -5.12 12.58 46.41
CA GLY A 307 -5.23 11.41 45.52
C GLY A 307 -3.95 11.14 44.73
N ILE A 308 -3.35 12.20 44.17
CA ILE A 308 -2.06 12.08 43.46
C ILE A 308 -0.94 11.78 44.44
N ASP A 309 -0.92 12.46 45.59
CA ASP A 309 0.12 12.27 46.61
C ASP A 309 0.13 10.84 47.12
N PHE A 310 -1.05 10.28 47.41
CA PHE A 310 -1.24 8.88 47.78
C PHE A 310 -0.69 7.92 46.72
N LEU A 311 -1.11 8.06 45.46
CA LEU A 311 -0.65 7.19 44.38
C LEU A 311 0.86 7.32 44.12
N ARG A 312 1.40 8.54 44.20
CA ARG A 312 2.84 8.82 44.06
C ARG A 312 3.65 8.14 45.15
N GLU A 313 3.24 8.24 46.41
CA GLU A 313 3.97 7.62 47.51
C GLU A 313 3.94 6.08 47.41
N VAL A 314 2.82 5.50 46.95
CA VAL A 314 2.72 4.06 46.64
C VAL A 314 3.66 3.67 45.50
N ALA A 315 3.68 4.45 44.41
CA ALA A 315 4.57 4.21 43.26
C ALA A 315 6.05 4.33 43.63
N LEU A 316 6.39 5.17 44.61
CA LEU A 316 7.75 5.29 45.17
C LEU A 316 8.10 4.20 46.19
N HIS A 317 7.23 3.20 46.38
CA HIS A 317 7.39 2.12 47.36
C HIS A 317 7.60 2.60 48.81
N LYS A 318 7.04 3.77 49.15
CA LYS A 318 7.09 4.27 50.52
C LYS A 318 6.01 3.63 51.38
N GLU A 319 6.23 3.63 52.70
CA GLU A 319 5.22 3.15 53.65
C GLU A 319 4.04 4.12 53.69
N VAL A 320 2.93 3.75 53.06
CA VAL A 320 1.66 4.50 53.10
C VAL A 320 0.72 3.82 54.08
N ARG A 321 0.37 4.51 55.16
CA ARG A 321 -0.57 4.01 56.17
C ARG A 321 -1.98 4.38 55.79
N ILE A 322 -2.84 3.37 55.65
CA ILE A 322 -4.27 3.52 55.46
C ILE A 322 -5.04 2.83 56.58
N GLY A 323 -6.19 3.38 56.95
CA GLY A 323 -7.10 2.77 57.91
C GLY A 323 -7.95 1.65 57.29
N LYS A 324 -8.84 1.06 58.10
CA LYS A 324 -9.70 -0.04 57.64
C LYS A 324 -10.87 0.46 56.80
N ARG A 325 -11.36 1.68 57.08
CA ARG A 325 -12.49 2.34 56.41
C ARG A 325 -12.02 3.58 55.68
N VAL A 326 -11.96 3.52 54.35
CA VAL A 326 -11.43 4.59 53.51
C VAL A 326 -12.56 5.26 52.72
N ALA A 327 -12.62 6.59 52.73
CA ALA A 327 -13.48 7.36 51.84
C ALA A 327 -12.67 8.07 50.75
N VAL A 328 -12.93 7.75 49.48
CA VAL A 328 -12.36 8.43 48.32
C VAL A 328 -13.36 9.46 47.81
N ILE A 329 -12.98 10.74 47.82
CA ILE A 329 -13.86 11.84 47.39
C ILE A 329 -13.53 12.18 45.94
N GLY A 330 -14.43 11.87 45.01
CA GLY A 330 -14.21 12.08 43.59
C GLY A 330 -14.99 11.11 42.72
N GLY A 331 -14.87 11.26 41.41
CA GLY A 331 -15.52 10.34 40.45
C GLY A 331 -14.81 10.22 39.11
N GLY A 332 -13.57 10.71 38.99
CA GLY A 332 -12.73 10.54 37.80
C GLY A 332 -11.79 9.34 37.93
N ASN A 333 -10.99 9.08 36.89
CA ASN A 333 -10.08 7.91 36.85
C ASN A 333 -9.12 7.85 38.05
N THR A 334 -8.53 8.97 38.47
CA THR A 334 -7.67 9.04 39.69
C THR A 334 -8.40 8.56 40.95
N ALA A 335 -9.71 8.79 41.05
CA ALA A 335 -10.50 8.29 42.19
C ALA A 335 -10.68 6.77 42.13
N MET A 336 -10.86 6.19 40.94
CA MET A 336 -10.96 4.74 40.77
C MET A 336 -9.61 4.08 41.08
N ASP A 337 -8.53 4.63 40.53
CA ASP A 337 -7.16 4.16 40.76
C ASP A 337 -6.81 4.19 42.27
N ALA A 338 -7.16 5.29 42.96
CA ALA A 338 -6.95 5.42 44.41
C ALA A 338 -7.81 4.43 45.23
N ALA A 339 -9.08 4.26 44.87
CA ALA A 339 -9.99 3.34 45.58
C ALA A 339 -9.51 1.88 45.49
N ARG A 340 -9.20 1.43 44.28
CA ARG A 340 -8.70 0.07 44.00
C ARG A 340 -7.30 -0.17 44.60
N THR A 341 -6.46 0.86 44.66
CA THR A 341 -5.16 0.79 45.35
C THR A 341 -5.34 0.69 46.87
N ALA A 342 -6.29 1.41 47.47
CA ALA A 342 -6.58 1.29 48.90
C ALA A 342 -7.04 -0.12 49.29
N LEU A 343 -7.85 -0.79 48.46
CA LEU A 343 -8.20 -2.21 48.68
C LEU A 343 -6.96 -3.11 48.71
N ARG A 344 -6.05 -2.96 47.74
CA ARG A 344 -4.80 -3.74 47.64
C ARG A 344 -3.84 -3.51 48.80
N LEU A 345 -3.88 -2.32 49.42
CA LEU A 345 -3.12 -2.00 50.62
C LEU A 345 -3.79 -2.50 51.92
N GLY A 346 -4.94 -3.19 51.84
CA GLY A 346 -5.56 -3.88 52.95
C GLY A 346 -6.75 -3.17 53.61
N ALA A 347 -7.32 -2.13 52.98
CA ALA A 347 -8.57 -1.55 53.46
C ALA A 347 -9.70 -2.60 53.45
N SER A 348 -10.44 -2.69 54.56
CA SER A 348 -11.55 -3.63 54.71
C SER A 348 -12.84 -3.10 54.06
N GLN A 349 -12.97 -1.78 53.98
CA GLN A 349 -14.08 -1.08 53.34
C GLN A 349 -13.55 0.17 52.63
N VAL A 350 -13.84 0.31 51.35
CA VAL A 350 -13.52 1.49 50.55
C VAL A 350 -14.81 2.04 49.95
N MET A 351 -15.10 3.31 50.22
CA MET A 351 -16.28 4.01 49.70
C MET A 351 -15.87 5.14 48.76
N VAL A 352 -16.41 5.17 47.55
CA VAL A 352 -16.31 6.33 46.65
C VAL A 352 -17.50 7.24 46.91
N LEU A 353 -17.23 8.45 47.40
CA LEU A 353 -18.24 9.46 47.66
C LEU A 353 -18.27 10.46 46.49
N TYR A 354 -19.40 10.52 45.81
CA TYR A 354 -19.55 11.34 44.62
C TYR A 354 -20.81 12.20 44.67
N ARG A 355 -20.64 13.50 44.41
CA ARG A 355 -21.71 14.51 44.56
C ARG A 355 -22.80 14.49 43.47
N ARG A 356 -22.70 13.62 42.47
CA ARG A 356 -23.69 13.42 41.40
C ARG A 356 -24.02 11.93 41.26
N THR A 357 -24.78 11.55 40.23
CA THR A 357 -25.08 10.14 39.95
C THR A 357 -24.01 9.48 39.09
N ARG A 358 -24.08 8.15 38.92
CA ARG A 358 -23.18 7.36 38.06
C ARG A 358 -23.02 7.98 36.67
N ASN A 359 -24.13 8.40 36.05
CA ASN A 359 -24.16 8.92 34.68
C ASN A 359 -23.33 10.20 34.48
N GLU A 360 -23.04 10.97 35.54
CA GLU A 360 -22.20 12.16 35.44
C GLU A 360 -20.76 11.94 35.93
N MET A 361 -20.37 10.71 36.26
CA MET A 361 -18.98 10.38 36.62
C MET A 361 -18.06 10.59 35.41
N PRO A 362 -16.91 11.29 35.59
CA PRO A 362 -15.92 11.42 34.52
C PRO A 362 -15.05 10.18 34.29
N ALA A 363 -15.08 9.19 35.17
CA ALA A 363 -14.32 7.95 34.97
C ALA A 363 -14.92 7.12 33.83
N GLU A 364 -14.07 6.35 33.15
CA GLU A 364 -14.54 5.40 32.14
C GLU A 364 -15.41 4.31 32.77
N GLU A 365 -16.48 3.90 32.10
CA GLU A 365 -17.45 2.94 32.65
C GLU A 365 -16.78 1.63 33.08
N ILE A 366 -15.78 1.15 32.32
CA ILE A 366 -15.02 -0.06 32.65
C ILE A 366 -14.27 0.07 33.99
N GLU A 367 -13.74 1.24 34.30
CA GLU A 367 -13.02 1.48 35.57
C GLU A 367 -13.97 1.49 36.77
N ILE A 368 -15.21 1.93 36.55
CA ILE A 368 -16.27 1.88 37.57
C ILE A 368 -16.68 0.43 37.80
N ILE A 369 -16.93 -0.33 36.72
CA ILE A 369 -17.31 -1.75 36.79
C ILE A 369 -16.21 -2.56 37.50
N GLU A 370 -14.95 -2.40 37.11
CA GLU A 370 -13.84 -3.13 37.74
C GLU A 370 -13.67 -2.78 39.22
N ALA A 371 -13.90 -1.52 39.61
CA ALA A 371 -13.88 -1.13 41.02
C ALA A 371 -15.03 -1.76 41.81
N GLU A 372 -16.25 -1.82 41.23
CA GLU A 372 -17.41 -2.50 41.84
C GLU A 372 -17.16 -4.00 42.01
N GLU A 373 -16.61 -4.68 40.99
CA GLU A 373 -16.25 -6.09 41.03
C GLU A 373 -15.22 -6.42 42.13
N GLU A 374 -14.29 -5.50 42.39
CA GLU A 374 -13.29 -5.63 43.46
C GLU A 374 -13.85 -5.31 44.86
N GLY A 375 -15.07 -4.78 44.96
CA GLY A 375 -15.78 -4.51 46.22
C GLY A 375 -15.78 -3.05 46.68
N VAL A 376 -15.51 -2.08 45.81
CA VAL A 376 -15.63 -0.65 46.12
C VAL A 376 -17.11 -0.26 46.23
N GLU A 377 -17.49 0.39 47.34
CA GLU A 377 -18.87 0.87 47.56
C GLU A 377 -19.06 2.28 46.97
N PHE A 378 -19.92 2.43 45.97
CA PHE A 378 -20.25 3.75 45.42
C PHE A 378 -21.43 4.38 46.14
N ARG A 379 -21.22 5.58 46.71
CA ARG A 379 -22.27 6.37 47.36
C ARG A 379 -22.44 7.71 46.65
N PHE A 380 -23.50 7.78 45.86
CA PHE A 380 -23.85 8.92 45.00
C PHE A 380 -24.62 10.01 45.74
N LEU A 381 -24.65 11.19 45.13
CA LEU A 381 -25.36 12.36 45.64
C LEU A 381 -24.93 12.77 47.06
N LEU A 382 -23.63 12.61 47.36
CA LEU A 382 -23.05 12.98 48.65
C LEU A 382 -21.85 13.91 48.45
N SER A 383 -21.80 14.98 49.24
CA SER A 383 -20.67 15.92 49.26
C SER A 383 -20.18 16.15 50.69
N PRO A 384 -18.86 16.10 50.97
CA PRO A 384 -18.35 16.39 52.31
C PRO A 384 -18.67 17.79 52.82
N ILE A 385 -19.09 17.89 54.08
CA ILE A 385 -19.27 19.15 54.84
C ILE A 385 -18.13 19.33 55.84
N GLU A 386 -17.80 18.27 56.58
CA GLU A 386 -16.81 18.28 57.66
C GLU A 386 -16.20 16.88 57.81
N ILE A 387 -14.89 16.81 57.93
CA ILE A 387 -14.15 15.61 58.34
C ILE A 387 -13.95 15.75 59.85
N CYS A 388 -14.59 14.87 60.61
CA CYS A 388 -14.62 14.90 62.07
C CYS A 388 -13.35 14.24 62.63
N GLU A 389 -12.79 14.86 63.67
CA GLU A 389 -11.61 14.36 64.37
C GLU A 389 -11.88 14.06 65.85
N GLU A 390 -11.09 13.13 66.40
CA GLU A 390 -10.90 12.96 67.84
C GLU A 390 -9.40 12.84 68.11
N ASN A 391 -8.86 13.66 69.03
CA ASN A 391 -7.42 13.72 69.36
C ASN A 391 -6.48 13.94 68.15
N GLY A 392 -6.93 14.68 67.12
CA GLY A 392 -6.13 14.96 65.93
C GLY A 392 -6.19 13.88 64.85
N HIS A 393 -7.04 12.86 65.01
CA HIS A 393 -7.19 11.73 64.07
C HIS A 393 -8.62 11.66 63.50
N VAL A 394 -8.73 11.28 62.22
CA VAL A 394 -10.02 11.10 61.53
C VAL A 394 -10.86 10.00 62.19
N THR A 395 -12.13 10.28 62.48
CA THR A 395 -13.09 9.30 63.03
C THR A 395 -14.35 9.12 62.18
N SER A 396 -14.79 10.17 61.50
CA SER A 396 -15.99 10.15 60.67
C SER A 396 -16.02 11.32 59.68
N ILE A 397 -16.92 11.24 58.70
CA ILE A 397 -17.17 12.31 57.72
C ILE A 397 -18.66 12.65 57.70
N ARG A 398 -18.99 13.94 57.84
CA ARG A 398 -20.35 14.47 57.71
C ARG A 398 -20.57 14.89 56.25
N LEU A 399 -21.64 14.37 55.67
CA LEU A 399 -21.96 14.45 54.25
C LEU A 399 -23.29 15.18 54.05
N GLN A 400 -23.34 16.04 53.05
CA GLN A 400 -24.53 16.69 52.53
C GLN A 400 -25.16 15.80 51.47
N LYS A 401 -26.47 15.51 51.58
CA LYS A 401 -27.24 14.90 50.50
C LYS A 401 -27.54 15.92 49.41
N MET A 402 -27.31 15.52 48.17
CA MET A 402 -27.45 16.35 46.98
C MET A 402 -28.63 15.87 46.12
N GLU A 403 -29.16 16.74 45.28
CA GLU A 403 -30.01 16.42 44.15
C GLU A 403 -29.44 17.02 42.86
N LEU A 404 -29.88 16.50 41.70
CA LEU A 404 -29.45 17.03 40.41
C LEU A 404 -30.32 18.23 40.02
N GLY A 405 -29.70 19.40 39.90
CA GLY A 405 -30.28 20.60 39.30
C GLY A 405 -30.18 20.60 37.77
N GLU A 406 -30.32 21.78 37.17
CA GLU A 406 -30.21 21.95 35.72
C GLU A 406 -28.81 21.58 35.17
N PRO A 407 -28.74 21.08 33.92
CA PRO A 407 -27.48 20.89 33.22
C PRO A 407 -26.72 22.20 33.04
N ASP A 408 -25.40 22.15 33.17
CA ASP A 408 -24.52 23.25 32.77
C ASP A 408 -24.30 23.25 31.24
N ALA A 409 -23.46 24.16 30.73
CA ALA A 409 -23.17 24.29 29.31
C ALA A 409 -22.52 23.03 28.68
N SER A 410 -21.98 22.13 29.49
CA SER A 410 -21.45 20.83 29.05
C SER A 410 -22.51 19.72 29.01
N GLY A 411 -23.77 20.04 29.37
CA GLY A 411 -24.85 19.06 29.54
C GLY A 411 -24.85 18.35 30.89
N ARG A 412 -23.83 18.57 31.73
CA ARG A 412 -23.67 17.90 33.03
C ARG A 412 -24.51 18.58 34.10
N ARG A 413 -25.35 17.81 34.80
CA ARG A 413 -26.24 18.34 35.84
C ARG A 413 -25.48 18.87 37.05
N ARG A 414 -25.91 20.03 37.57
CA ARG A 414 -25.30 20.66 38.75
C ARG A 414 -25.76 19.96 40.02
N PRO A 415 -24.87 19.66 40.98
CA PRO A 415 -25.28 19.13 42.28
C PRO A 415 -25.80 20.27 43.16
N VAL A 416 -27.00 20.12 43.71
CA VAL A 416 -27.67 21.10 44.60
C VAL A 416 -27.88 20.46 45.97
N PRO A 417 -27.51 21.13 47.08
CA PRO A 417 -27.72 20.56 48.41
C PRO A 417 -29.20 20.51 48.77
N ILE A 418 -29.65 19.38 49.32
CA ILE A 418 -31.00 19.23 49.88
C ILE A 418 -30.99 19.81 51.30
N PRO A 419 -31.69 20.92 51.59
CA PRO A 419 -31.61 21.58 52.88
C PRO A 419 -31.98 20.65 54.06
N GLY A 420 -31.11 20.58 55.07
CA GLY A 420 -31.33 19.78 56.29
C GLY A 420 -31.09 18.27 56.14
N ALA A 421 -30.71 17.78 54.96
CA ALA A 421 -30.45 16.37 54.71
C ALA A 421 -28.95 16.05 54.80
N GLU A 422 -28.49 15.68 55.99
CA GLU A 422 -27.10 15.30 56.27
C GLU A 422 -27.00 13.84 56.74
N GLU A 423 -25.85 13.21 56.51
CA GLU A 423 -25.52 11.92 57.13
C GLU A 423 -24.06 11.86 57.55
N THR A 424 -23.76 11.09 58.58
CA THR A 424 -22.39 10.89 59.07
C THR A 424 -21.98 9.46 58.86
N VAL A 425 -20.83 9.24 58.22
CA VAL A 425 -20.25 7.93 57.95
C VAL A 425 -18.95 7.78 58.73
N GLN A 426 -18.76 6.63 59.37
CA GLN A 426 -17.53 6.35 60.13
C GLN A 426 -16.39 5.96 59.18
N ILE A 427 -15.25 6.62 59.30
CA ILE A 427 -14.09 6.45 58.44
C ILE A 427 -12.79 6.70 59.21
N ASP A 428 -11.69 6.17 58.69
CA ASP A 428 -10.37 6.27 59.31
C ASP A 428 -9.37 7.01 58.39
N THR A 429 -9.68 7.13 57.10
CA THR A 429 -8.82 7.77 56.09
C THR A 429 -9.68 8.38 54.99
N VAL A 430 -9.28 9.56 54.51
CA VAL A 430 -9.92 10.24 53.37
C VAL A 430 -8.89 10.41 52.26
N ILE A 431 -9.29 10.13 51.01
CA ILE A 431 -8.46 10.41 49.82
C ILE A 431 -9.15 11.47 48.96
N LYS A 432 -8.54 12.64 48.78
CA LYS A 432 -9.09 13.76 47.99
C LYS A 432 -8.72 13.62 46.51
N ALA A 433 -9.66 13.18 45.68
CA ALA A 433 -9.50 12.96 44.24
C ALA A 433 -10.47 13.83 43.41
N ILE A 434 -10.55 15.13 43.73
CA ILE A 434 -11.52 16.09 43.14
C ILE A 434 -10.93 16.90 41.97
N GLY A 435 -9.65 16.72 41.64
CA GLY A 435 -8.99 17.37 40.51
C GLY A 435 -7.54 17.71 40.80
N GLN A 436 -6.83 18.18 39.76
CA GLN A 436 -5.40 18.47 39.81
C GLN A 436 -5.13 19.93 39.40
N GLN A 437 -4.07 20.53 39.92
CA GLN A 437 -3.66 21.91 39.66
C GLN A 437 -2.19 21.98 39.26
N VAL A 438 -1.88 22.99 38.45
CA VAL A 438 -0.53 23.31 37.99
C VAL A 438 0.13 24.21 39.02
N ASN A 439 1.38 23.91 39.37
CA ASN A 439 2.21 24.78 40.19
C ASN A 439 3.32 25.40 39.32
N PRO A 440 3.14 26.66 38.86
CA PRO A 440 4.14 27.37 38.08
C PRO A 440 5.17 28.13 38.94
N GLU A 441 5.19 27.94 40.26
CA GLU A 441 6.09 28.67 41.16
C GLU A 441 7.56 28.52 40.74
N GLY A 442 8.28 29.65 40.68
CA GLY A 442 9.67 29.71 40.23
C GLY A 442 9.86 29.76 38.71
N ILE A 443 8.80 29.61 37.90
CA ILE A 443 8.86 29.70 36.43
C ILE A 443 8.24 31.02 35.97
N THR A 444 9.06 31.94 35.46
CA THR A 444 8.62 33.30 35.09
C THR A 444 8.06 33.34 33.66
N VAL A 445 6.81 32.91 33.48
CA VAL A 445 6.06 32.95 32.21
C VAL A 445 4.66 33.57 32.41
N ALA A 446 4.03 34.04 31.34
CA ALA A 446 2.65 34.52 31.41
C ALA A 446 1.69 33.37 31.75
N LEU A 447 0.75 33.62 32.66
CA LEU A 447 -0.26 32.65 33.09
C LEU A 447 -1.64 33.01 32.56
N SER A 448 -2.46 31.98 32.33
CA SER A 448 -3.87 32.11 31.99
C SER A 448 -4.70 32.46 33.24
N LYS A 449 -5.98 32.80 33.03
CA LYS A 449 -6.95 33.01 34.13
C LYS A 449 -7.17 31.78 35.03
N TRP A 450 -6.70 30.60 34.60
CA TRP A 450 -6.84 29.33 35.31
C TRP A 450 -5.55 28.90 36.02
N ASN A 451 -4.57 29.81 36.15
CA ASN A 451 -3.24 29.52 36.73
C ASN A 451 -2.44 28.44 35.95
N THR A 452 -2.73 28.29 34.65
CA THR A 452 -1.95 27.46 33.71
C THR A 452 -1.04 28.34 32.85
N ILE A 453 -0.03 27.79 32.17
CA ILE A 453 0.86 28.56 31.30
C ILE A 453 0.09 29.05 30.06
N ALA A 454 0.18 30.35 29.77
CA ALA A 454 -0.43 30.96 28.60
C ALA A 454 0.47 30.77 27.35
N VAL A 455 -0.13 30.27 26.27
CA VAL A 455 0.54 30.04 25.00
C VAL A 455 -0.32 30.51 23.82
N ASP A 456 0.31 30.74 22.67
CA ASP A 456 -0.39 30.79 21.40
C ASP A 456 -0.96 29.41 21.06
N GLU A 457 -2.27 29.31 20.82
CA GLU A 457 -2.95 28.01 20.64
C GLU A 457 -2.47 27.26 19.39
N ASN A 458 -1.91 27.94 18.40
CA ASN A 458 -1.49 27.34 17.12
C ASN A 458 -0.05 26.84 17.16
N THR A 459 0.83 27.51 17.89
CA THR A 459 2.28 27.22 17.93
C THR A 459 2.75 26.69 19.28
N LEU A 460 1.91 26.79 20.32
CA LEU A 460 2.27 26.52 21.72
C LEU A 460 3.45 27.35 22.24
N ALA A 461 3.80 28.44 21.54
CA ALA A 461 4.81 29.39 21.98
C ALA A 461 4.29 30.21 23.16
N THR A 462 5.14 30.44 24.16
CA THR A 462 4.83 31.34 25.28
C THR A 462 5.08 32.80 24.90
N ASN A 463 4.89 33.71 25.86
CA ASN A 463 5.27 35.12 25.69
C ASN A 463 6.79 35.35 25.61
N ILE A 464 7.62 34.32 25.84
CA ILE A 464 9.08 34.41 25.80
C ILE A 464 9.59 33.75 24.51
N PRO A 465 10.36 34.46 23.66
CA PRO A 465 10.95 33.89 22.45
C PRO A 465 11.82 32.66 22.76
N GLY A 466 11.64 31.59 21.98
CA GLY A 466 12.36 30.32 22.15
C GLY A 466 11.84 29.44 23.30
N VAL A 467 10.76 29.82 23.98
CA VAL A 467 10.14 29.02 25.05
C VAL A 467 8.73 28.60 24.66
N PHE A 468 8.47 27.30 24.71
CA PHE A 468 7.20 26.65 24.35
C PHE A 468 6.67 25.88 25.55
N ALA A 469 5.36 25.63 25.62
CA ALA A 469 4.77 24.85 26.70
C ALA A 469 3.63 23.94 26.22
N GLY A 470 3.44 22.79 26.88
CA GLY A 470 2.41 21.83 26.49
C GLY A 470 2.08 20.79 27.56
N GLY A 471 1.01 20.04 27.32
CA GLY A 471 0.41 19.10 28.27
C GLY A 471 -0.46 19.80 29.32
N ASP A 472 -0.66 19.13 30.46
CA ASP A 472 -1.57 19.61 31.51
C ASP A 472 -1.19 20.98 32.08
N CYS A 473 0.08 21.38 31.95
CA CYS A 473 0.53 22.71 32.38
C CYS A 473 -0.08 23.86 31.56
N VAL A 474 -0.62 23.59 30.37
CA VAL A 474 -1.33 24.54 29.51
C VAL A 474 -2.84 24.34 29.60
N THR A 475 -3.31 23.10 29.46
CA THR A 475 -4.75 22.79 29.37
C THR A 475 -5.46 22.65 30.70
N GLY A 476 -4.71 22.45 31.79
CA GLY A 476 -5.21 21.74 32.98
C GLY A 476 -5.27 20.24 32.73
N PRO A 477 -5.58 19.44 33.77
CA PRO A 477 -5.55 17.98 33.69
C PRO A 477 -6.54 17.44 32.66
N LYS A 478 -6.03 16.72 31.65
CA LYS A 478 -6.80 16.03 30.61
C LYS A 478 -6.36 14.57 30.48
N ILE A 479 -6.80 13.90 29.41
CA ILE A 479 -6.41 12.52 29.12
C ILE A 479 -4.99 12.49 28.54
N ALA A 480 -4.22 11.43 28.81
CA ALA A 480 -2.79 11.38 28.46
C ALA A 480 -2.50 11.59 26.95
N ILE A 481 -3.42 11.18 26.08
CA ILE A 481 -3.29 11.37 24.63
C ILE A 481 -3.37 12.86 24.20
N ASP A 482 -4.03 13.74 24.98
CA ASP A 482 -3.97 15.19 24.73
C ASP A 482 -2.56 15.74 25.00
N ALA A 483 -1.90 15.24 26.06
CA ALA A 483 -0.53 15.63 26.38
C ALA A 483 0.46 15.16 25.29
N VAL A 484 0.28 13.95 24.76
CA VAL A 484 1.02 13.47 23.58
C VAL A 484 0.79 14.40 22.38
N ALA A 485 -0.46 14.78 22.10
CA ALA A 485 -0.79 15.67 20.99
C ALA A 485 -0.08 17.03 21.10
N GLN A 486 -0.09 17.64 22.29
CA GLN A 486 0.61 18.90 22.53
C GLN A 486 2.14 18.76 22.50
N GLY A 487 2.69 17.64 23.00
CA GLY A 487 4.12 17.36 22.91
C GLY A 487 4.60 17.31 21.45
N LYS A 488 3.86 16.61 20.58
CA LYS A 488 4.16 16.55 19.14
C LYS A 488 4.06 17.93 18.48
N LYS A 489 2.95 18.64 18.71
CA LYS A 489 2.74 19.99 18.16
C LYS A 489 3.81 20.99 18.61
N ALA A 490 4.24 20.92 19.86
CA ALA A 490 5.32 21.77 20.37
C ALA A 490 6.67 21.41 19.74
N ALA A 491 6.98 20.13 19.55
CA ALA A 491 8.20 19.72 18.85
C ALA A 491 8.23 20.22 17.40
N GLU A 492 7.14 20.05 16.65
CA GLU A 492 7.00 20.60 15.28
C GLU A 492 7.20 22.12 15.29
N SER A 493 6.66 22.80 16.30
CA SER A 493 6.80 24.25 16.41
C SER A 493 8.22 24.71 16.74
N ILE A 494 8.91 23.98 17.60
CA ILE A 494 10.32 24.22 17.94
C ILE A 494 11.22 23.95 16.72
N ILE A 495 10.96 22.88 15.97
CA ILE A 495 11.72 22.55 14.75
C ILE A 495 11.62 23.70 13.75
N ALA A 496 10.40 24.17 13.45
CA ALA A 496 10.19 25.30 12.54
C ALA A 496 10.86 26.58 13.06
N TYR A 497 10.73 26.88 14.37
CA TYR A 497 11.39 28.03 15.00
C TYR A 497 12.91 27.99 14.84
N LEU A 498 13.54 26.83 15.06
CA LEU A 498 14.98 26.65 14.93
C LEU A 498 15.47 26.70 13.48
N ALA A 499 14.60 26.34 12.52
CA ALA A 499 14.85 26.45 11.09
C ALA A 499 14.59 27.87 10.54
N GLY A 500 13.91 28.73 11.30
CA GLY A 500 13.51 30.07 10.86
C GLY A 500 12.28 30.06 9.92
N GLU A 501 11.44 29.04 10.02
CA GLU A 501 10.24 28.85 9.20
C GLU A 501 8.97 29.34 9.92
N GLU A 502 7.96 29.77 9.14
CA GLU A 502 6.63 30.09 9.67
C GLU A 502 5.74 28.84 9.67
N LEU A 503 5.07 28.56 10.79
CA LEU A 503 4.14 27.43 10.90
C LEU A 503 2.79 27.76 10.25
N PRO A 504 2.20 26.83 9.49
CA PRO A 504 0.84 26.98 9.00
C PRO A 504 -0.15 27.00 10.18
N VAL A 505 -0.97 28.06 10.24
CA VAL A 505 -1.88 28.34 11.37
C VAL A 505 -3.20 27.56 11.29
N VAL A 506 -3.53 26.95 10.15
CA VAL A 506 -4.84 26.33 9.90
C VAL A 506 -4.68 24.84 9.61
N GLY A 507 -5.42 24.01 10.35
CA GLY A 507 -5.48 22.56 10.10
C GLY A 507 -6.08 22.22 8.73
N PRO A 508 -5.81 21.03 8.19
CA PRO A 508 -6.26 20.68 6.86
C PRO A 508 -7.79 20.55 6.78
N TYR A 509 -8.37 21.05 5.69
CA TYR A 509 -9.73 20.77 5.28
C TYR A 509 -9.88 19.28 4.94
N LEU A 510 -10.91 18.65 5.51
CA LEU A 510 -11.30 17.27 5.27
C LEU A 510 -12.80 17.21 5.02
N VAL A 511 -13.21 16.46 4.00
CA VAL A 511 -14.63 16.11 3.81
C VAL A 511 -15.03 15.11 4.88
N LYS A 512 -16.14 15.39 5.55
CA LYS A 512 -16.74 14.55 6.59
C LYS A 512 -18.16 14.22 6.21
N GLN A 513 -18.54 12.95 6.37
CA GLN A 513 -19.90 12.50 6.14
C GLN A 513 -20.67 12.49 7.46
N GLU A 514 -21.82 13.15 7.46
CA GLU A 514 -22.71 13.31 8.62
C GLU A 514 -24.06 12.63 8.36
N GLY A 515 -24.82 12.35 9.44
CA GLY A 515 -26.20 11.88 9.34
C GLY A 515 -26.38 10.39 9.01
N LEU A 516 -25.31 9.58 9.10
CA LEU A 516 -25.41 8.13 8.94
C LEU A 516 -26.15 7.47 10.12
N THR A 517 -26.90 6.43 9.80
CA THR A 517 -27.76 5.66 10.70
C THR A 517 -27.44 4.17 10.62
N SER A 518 -28.08 3.34 11.45
CA SER A 518 -27.95 1.88 11.38
C SER A 518 -28.41 1.30 10.03
N ASP A 519 -29.35 1.98 9.35
CA ASP A 519 -29.92 1.51 8.08
C ASP A 519 -28.89 1.55 6.94
N ASP A 520 -27.96 2.52 6.98
CA ASP A 520 -26.85 2.64 6.01
C ASP A 520 -25.88 1.45 6.08
N PHE A 521 -25.87 0.73 7.21
CA PHE A 521 -25.01 -0.44 7.47
C PHE A 521 -25.81 -1.74 7.59
N ALA A 522 -27.07 -1.78 7.13
CA ALA A 522 -27.92 -2.97 7.27
C ALA A 522 -27.37 -4.23 6.60
N GLN A 523 -26.53 -4.09 5.57
CA GLN A 523 -25.85 -5.21 4.89
C GLN A 523 -24.62 -5.74 5.63
N GLU A 524 -24.13 -5.04 6.65
CA GLU A 524 -22.91 -5.42 7.35
C GLU A 524 -23.16 -6.59 8.30
N THR A 525 -22.27 -7.58 8.26
CA THR A 525 -22.36 -8.76 9.14
C THR A 525 -22.00 -8.39 10.57
N LYS A 526 -22.84 -8.83 11.52
CA LYS A 526 -22.57 -8.73 12.97
C LYS A 526 -21.55 -9.79 13.42
N ILE A 527 -20.51 -9.35 14.13
CA ILE A 527 -19.40 -10.15 14.62
C ILE A 527 -19.11 -9.71 16.07
N PRO A 528 -19.25 -10.57 17.08
CA PRO A 528 -19.01 -10.18 18.47
C PRO A 528 -17.62 -9.57 18.68
N ARG A 529 -17.55 -8.51 19.50
CA ARG A 529 -16.29 -7.90 19.94
C ARG A 529 -15.46 -8.93 20.71
N VAL A 530 -14.16 -8.96 20.44
CA VAL A 530 -13.22 -9.76 21.23
C VAL A 530 -13.04 -9.12 22.60
N GLU A 531 -13.24 -9.91 23.65
CA GLU A 531 -13.05 -9.47 25.04
C GLU A 531 -11.59 -9.64 25.45
N MET A 532 -11.04 -8.63 26.14
CA MET A 532 -9.72 -8.71 26.76
C MET A 532 -9.82 -9.62 27.98
N LEU A 533 -8.99 -10.66 28.04
CA LEU A 533 -8.92 -11.51 29.22
C LEU A 533 -8.34 -10.72 30.39
N GLN A 534 -8.94 -10.88 31.57
CA GLN A 534 -8.54 -10.20 32.79
C GLN A 534 -8.36 -11.19 33.93
N LEU A 535 -7.54 -10.83 34.92
CA LEU A 535 -7.47 -11.56 36.19
C LEU A 535 -8.85 -11.58 36.88
N ALA A 536 -9.14 -12.61 37.68
CA ALA A 536 -10.38 -12.68 38.45
C ALA A 536 -10.42 -11.60 39.55
N PRO A 537 -11.59 -11.02 39.90
CA PRO A 537 -11.69 -9.94 40.89
C PRO A 537 -11.03 -10.26 42.26
N ASP A 538 -11.14 -11.52 42.72
CA ASP A 538 -10.52 -11.98 43.97
C ASP A 538 -8.98 -12.02 43.91
N GLU A 539 -8.39 -12.17 42.72
CA GLU A 539 -6.94 -12.06 42.50
C GLU A 539 -6.49 -10.61 42.33
N ARG A 540 -7.31 -9.80 41.64
CA ARG A 540 -7.06 -8.37 41.40
C ARG A 540 -6.86 -7.62 42.72
N LYS A 541 -7.78 -7.79 43.68
CA LYS A 541 -7.77 -7.05 44.96
C LYS A 541 -6.61 -7.40 45.89
N ASN A 542 -5.93 -8.54 45.66
CA ASN A 542 -4.87 -9.04 46.52
C ASN A 542 -3.47 -8.95 45.87
N SER A 543 -3.34 -8.34 44.70
CA SER A 543 -2.05 -8.21 44.02
C SER A 543 -1.95 -6.93 43.17
N PHE A 544 -0.71 -6.52 42.91
CA PHE A 544 -0.38 -5.45 41.97
C PHE A 544 -0.01 -6.00 40.58
N ARG A 545 -0.34 -7.26 40.29
CA ARG A 545 -0.13 -7.85 38.95
C ARG A 545 -1.00 -7.12 37.93
N GLU A 546 -0.49 -7.01 36.71
CA GLU A 546 -1.24 -6.44 35.60
C GLU A 546 -2.59 -7.14 35.43
N VAL A 547 -3.67 -6.36 35.36
CA VAL A 547 -5.04 -6.89 35.32
C VAL A 547 -5.39 -7.47 33.95
N ASN A 548 -4.96 -6.82 32.87
CA ASN A 548 -5.23 -7.24 31.50
C ASN A 548 -4.17 -8.24 31.03
N LEU A 549 -4.59 -9.30 30.34
CA LEU A 549 -3.71 -10.41 29.93
C LEU A 549 -3.29 -10.37 28.44
N GLY A 550 -3.65 -9.31 27.72
CA GLY A 550 -3.37 -9.15 26.30
C GLY A 550 -4.29 -9.95 25.38
N LEU A 551 -4.12 -9.76 24.07
CA LEU A 551 -4.78 -10.53 23.02
C LEU A 551 -3.77 -11.48 22.38
N SER A 552 -4.21 -12.64 21.93
CA SER A 552 -3.42 -13.47 21.02
C SER A 552 -3.42 -12.91 19.58
N ASP A 553 -2.48 -13.34 18.75
CA ASP A 553 -2.40 -12.95 17.34
C ASP A 553 -3.72 -13.22 16.57
N THR A 554 -4.38 -14.35 16.84
CA THR A 554 -5.65 -14.71 16.18
C THR A 554 -6.81 -13.85 16.64
N GLU A 555 -6.86 -13.49 17.92
CA GLU A 555 -7.84 -12.58 18.51
C GLU A 555 -7.68 -11.15 17.98
N ALA A 556 -6.45 -10.65 17.92
CA ALA A 556 -6.14 -9.33 17.38
C ALA A 556 -6.51 -9.21 15.89
N VAL A 557 -6.16 -10.21 15.09
CA VAL A 557 -6.55 -10.27 13.66
C VAL A 557 -8.07 -10.32 13.51
N LYS A 558 -8.76 -11.14 14.32
CA LYS A 558 -10.22 -11.25 14.30
C LYS A 558 -10.89 -9.91 14.65
N GLU A 559 -10.41 -9.23 15.69
CA GLU A 559 -10.96 -7.94 16.14
C GLU A 559 -10.69 -6.84 15.11
N GLY A 560 -9.47 -6.76 14.55
CA GLY A 560 -9.16 -5.84 13.46
C GLY A 560 -9.99 -6.10 12.20
N GLY A 561 -10.30 -7.37 11.93
CA GLY A 561 -11.19 -7.84 10.86
C GLY A 561 -12.63 -7.33 10.94
N ARG A 562 -13.05 -6.73 12.06
CA ARG A 562 -14.38 -6.11 12.21
C ARG A 562 -14.44 -4.68 11.65
N CYS A 563 -13.30 -4.06 11.33
CA CYS A 563 -13.23 -2.68 10.82
C CYS A 563 -14.10 -2.47 9.56
N LEU A 564 -14.86 -1.36 9.52
CA LEU A 564 -15.76 -0.98 8.43
C LEU A 564 -15.10 -0.14 7.31
N GLU A 565 -13.79 0.10 7.39
CA GLU A 565 -13.03 0.79 6.32
C GLU A 565 -13.58 2.20 5.95
N CYS A 566 -14.02 2.96 6.96
CA CYS A 566 -14.80 4.19 6.77
C CYS A 566 -14.07 5.34 6.04
N GLY A 567 -12.74 5.47 6.17
CA GLY A 567 -11.97 6.51 5.50
C GLY A 567 -11.66 6.21 4.03
N CYS A 568 -11.46 7.26 3.23
CA CYS A 568 -11.15 7.14 1.81
C CYS A 568 -9.77 6.50 1.57
N ARG A 569 -9.74 5.37 0.84
CA ARG A 569 -8.49 4.66 0.48
C ARG A 569 -7.51 5.51 -0.35
N ASP A 570 -8.01 6.48 -1.10
CA ASP A 570 -7.23 7.39 -1.97
C ASP A 570 -6.67 8.62 -1.22
N TYR A 571 -6.86 8.73 0.10
CA TYR A 571 -6.58 9.95 0.86
C TYR A 571 -5.19 10.55 0.61
N PHE A 572 -4.15 9.71 0.57
CA PHE A 572 -2.75 10.13 0.43
C PHE A 572 -2.39 10.64 -0.98
N GLU A 573 -3.18 10.30 -2.00
CA GLU A 573 -2.93 10.67 -3.41
C GLU A 573 -4.05 11.51 -4.04
N CYS A 574 -5.14 11.75 -3.30
CA CYS A 574 -6.30 12.49 -3.77
C CYS A 574 -5.94 13.94 -4.14
N LYS A 575 -5.95 14.24 -5.44
CA LYS A 575 -5.61 15.57 -5.96
C LYS A 575 -6.62 16.63 -5.51
N LEU A 576 -7.88 16.26 -5.35
CA LEU A 576 -8.92 17.19 -4.87
C LEU A 576 -8.63 17.68 -3.45
N ILE A 577 -8.28 16.78 -2.52
CA ILE A 577 -8.03 17.19 -1.13
C ILE A 577 -6.71 17.95 -1.00
N ARG A 578 -5.69 17.58 -1.78
CA ARG A 578 -4.43 18.33 -1.86
C ARG A 578 -4.68 19.77 -2.29
N PHE A 579 -5.38 19.99 -3.40
CA PHE A 579 -5.65 21.34 -3.89
C PHE A 579 -6.64 22.10 -2.98
N ALA A 580 -7.62 21.42 -2.37
CA ALA A 580 -8.51 22.04 -1.39
C ALA A 580 -7.73 22.74 -0.26
N ASN A 581 -6.71 22.05 0.26
CA ASN A 581 -5.82 22.56 1.30
C ASN A 581 -4.89 23.67 0.78
N GLU A 582 -4.28 23.50 -0.40
CA GLU A 582 -3.41 24.51 -1.02
C GLU A 582 -4.10 25.87 -1.22
N TYR A 583 -5.40 25.85 -1.57
CA TYR A 583 -6.19 27.07 -1.83
C TYR A 583 -7.07 27.50 -0.63
N ALA A 584 -6.96 26.85 0.53
CA ALA A 584 -7.69 27.16 1.75
C ALA A 584 -9.21 27.35 1.51
N VAL A 585 -9.85 26.34 0.93
CA VAL A 585 -11.27 26.35 0.55
C VAL A 585 -12.20 26.46 1.77
N GLN A 586 -13.37 27.05 1.56
CA GLN A 586 -14.47 27.14 2.53
C GLN A 586 -15.81 26.76 1.87
N PRO A 587 -16.01 25.48 1.49
CA PRO A 587 -17.13 25.04 0.67
C PRO A 587 -18.49 25.20 1.34
N GLU A 588 -18.55 25.35 2.67
CA GLU A 588 -19.77 25.52 3.45
C GLU A 588 -20.60 26.73 2.99
N ARG A 589 -19.95 27.75 2.40
CA ARG A 589 -20.63 28.94 1.86
C ARG A 589 -21.47 28.66 0.62
N LEU A 590 -21.25 27.53 -0.05
CA LEU A 590 -21.94 27.09 -1.26
C LEU A 590 -22.78 25.82 -1.02
N LYS A 591 -23.11 25.51 0.25
CA LYS A 591 -23.81 24.28 0.63
C LYS A 591 -25.14 24.14 -0.14
N GLY A 592 -25.30 23.01 -0.82
CA GLY A 592 -26.49 22.67 -1.60
C GLY A 592 -26.89 21.21 -1.42
N ALA A 593 -27.77 20.72 -2.29
CA ALA A 593 -28.04 19.29 -2.40
C ALA A 593 -26.79 18.56 -2.89
N LYS A 594 -26.52 17.37 -2.35
CA LYS A 594 -25.49 16.45 -2.85
C LYS A 594 -26.15 15.42 -3.77
N ARG A 595 -25.47 14.98 -4.82
CA ARG A 595 -25.91 13.86 -5.67
C ARG A 595 -25.94 12.58 -4.84
N GLN A 596 -27.03 11.83 -4.91
CA GLN A 596 -27.26 10.66 -4.06
C GLN A 596 -27.59 9.45 -4.91
N GLU A 597 -26.62 8.54 -5.06
CA GLU A 597 -26.78 7.09 -4.93
C GLU A 597 -25.40 6.44 -5.13
N LYS A 598 -24.93 5.69 -4.12
CA LYS A 598 -23.73 4.86 -4.27
C LYS A 598 -24.07 3.69 -5.20
N VAL A 599 -23.50 3.69 -6.40
CA VAL A 599 -23.68 2.58 -7.34
C VAL A 599 -22.98 1.34 -6.80
N LYS A 600 -23.74 0.28 -6.53
CA LYS A 600 -23.17 -1.04 -6.21
C LYS A 600 -22.81 -1.74 -7.53
N ASP A 601 -21.54 -2.12 -7.65
CA ASP A 601 -20.98 -2.83 -8.81
C ASP A 601 -20.14 -4.00 -8.27
N ASP A 602 -20.31 -5.17 -8.86
CA ASP A 602 -19.69 -6.43 -8.43
C ASP A 602 -18.45 -6.80 -9.29
N HIS A 603 -17.89 -5.82 -10.00
CA HIS A 603 -16.63 -6.02 -10.72
C HIS A 603 -15.52 -6.56 -9.79
N PRO A 604 -14.82 -7.64 -10.18
CA PRO A 604 -13.91 -8.38 -9.30
C PRO A 604 -12.66 -7.58 -8.91
N PHE A 605 -12.21 -6.68 -9.78
CA PHE A 605 -11.00 -5.88 -9.56
C PHE A 605 -11.23 -4.41 -9.27
N LEU A 606 -12.42 -3.88 -9.55
CA LEU A 606 -12.68 -2.44 -9.55
C LEU A 606 -13.84 -2.14 -8.62
N GLU A 607 -13.71 -1.07 -7.88
CA GLU A 607 -14.77 -0.50 -7.07
C GLU A 607 -15.09 0.90 -7.57
N ARG A 608 -16.39 1.19 -7.66
CA ARG A 608 -16.90 2.46 -8.13
C ARG A 608 -17.69 3.11 -6.99
N ASN A 609 -17.29 4.32 -6.63
CA ASN A 609 -18.02 5.17 -5.70
C ASN A 609 -18.37 6.50 -6.40
N SER A 610 -19.59 6.57 -6.91
CA SER A 610 -20.16 7.73 -7.58
C SER A 610 -20.19 8.97 -6.69
N GLU A 611 -20.31 8.82 -5.38
CA GLU A 611 -20.39 9.95 -4.42
C GLU A 611 -19.08 10.75 -4.31
N LYS A 612 -17.96 10.13 -4.70
CA LYS A 612 -16.64 10.77 -4.75
C LYS A 612 -16.33 11.39 -6.13
N CYS A 613 -17.18 11.15 -7.13
CA CYS A 613 -16.89 11.53 -8.51
C CYS A 613 -17.09 13.03 -8.73
N ILE A 614 -16.08 13.71 -9.31
CA ILE A 614 -16.17 15.11 -9.71
C ILE A 614 -16.54 15.31 -11.19
N LEU A 615 -17.01 14.26 -11.87
CA LEU A 615 -17.37 14.25 -13.30
C LEU A 615 -16.31 14.84 -14.24
N CYS A 616 -15.03 14.60 -13.94
CA CYS A 616 -13.92 15.10 -14.76
C CYS A 616 -13.84 14.45 -16.15
N GLY A 617 -14.51 13.30 -16.35
CA GLY A 617 -14.56 12.56 -17.61
C GLY A 617 -13.29 11.75 -17.93
N MET A 618 -12.24 11.81 -17.13
CA MET A 618 -10.97 11.13 -17.46
C MET A 618 -11.10 9.61 -17.60
N CYS A 619 -11.90 8.97 -16.76
CA CYS A 619 -12.14 7.52 -16.82
C CYS A 619 -12.87 7.08 -18.08
N VAL A 620 -13.83 7.89 -18.57
CA VAL A 620 -14.53 7.68 -19.84
C VAL A 620 -13.53 7.85 -21.00
N ARG A 621 -12.80 8.96 -20.97
CA ARG A 621 -11.88 9.35 -22.04
C ARG A 621 -10.68 8.42 -22.17
N VAL A 622 -10.09 7.94 -21.08
CA VAL A 622 -9.00 6.95 -21.16
C VAL A 622 -9.51 5.61 -21.70
N CYS A 623 -10.77 5.25 -21.41
CA CYS A 623 -11.38 4.04 -21.95
C CYS A 623 -11.63 4.14 -23.46
N GLU A 624 -12.00 5.32 -23.96
CA GLU A 624 -12.30 5.59 -25.37
C GLU A 624 -11.05 5.99 -26.19
N GLU A 625 -10.36 7.06 -25.78
CA GLU A 625 -9.27 7.68 -26.53
C GLU A 625 -8.00 6.82 -26.51
N VAL A 626 -7.66 6.22 -25.37
CA VAL A 626 -6.42 5.45 -25.19
C VAL A 626 -6.67 3.96 -25.42
N MET A 627 -7.61 3.36 -24.68
CA MET A 627 -7.86 1.92 -24.77
C MET A 627 -8.76 1.53 -25.95
N GLY A 628 -9.62 2.44 -26.44
CA GLY A 628 -10.51 2.17 -27.57
C GLY A 628 -11.63 1.18 -27.30
N VAL A 629 -12.09 1.08 -26.03
CA VAL A 629 -13.10 0.12 -25.55
C VAL A 629 -14.45 0.78 -25.28
N THR A 630 -14.45 2.01 -24.74
CA THR A 630 -15.68 2.80 -24.49
C THR A 630 -16.68 2.11 -23.53
N ALA A 631 -16.20 1.39 -22.52
CA ALA A 631 -17.04 0.70 -21.53
C ALA A 631 -17.73 1.64 -20.51
N LEU A 632 -17.29 2.90 -20.42
CA LEU A 632 -17.84 3.91 -19.51
C LEU A 632 -18.28 5.12 -20.31
N GLY A 633 -19.39 5.75 -19.92
CA GLY A 633 -19.88 7.01 -20.49
C GLY A 633 -20.40 7.98 -19.44
N LEU A 634 -20.59 9.24 -19.84
CA LEU A 634 -21.34 10.24 -19.06
C LEU A 634 -22.83 10.13 -19.43
N VAL A 635 -23.63 9.66 -18.48
CA VAL A 635 -25.09 9.49 -18.62
C VAL A 635 -25.80 10.63 -17.88
N GLY A 636 -26.96 11.06 -18.38
CA GLY A 636 -27.72 12.18 -17.80
C GLY A 636 -27.19 13.57 -18.22
N ARG A 637 -27.77 14.63 -17.65
CA ARG A 637 -27.36 16.02 -17.91
C ARG A 637 -27.45 16.86 -16.63
N GLY A 638 -26.55 17.84 -16.51
CA GLY A 638 -26.58 18.82 -15.42
C GLY A 638 -26.34 18.16 -14.05
N PHE A 639 -27.27 18.36 -13.12
CA PHE A 639 -27.15 17.79 -11.77
C PHE A 639 -27.34 16.26 -11.75
N ASP A 640 -28.00 15.67 -12.74
CA ASP A 640 -28.22 14.22 -12.80
C ASP A 640 -27.13 13.48 -13.60
N SER A 641 -26.05 14.17 -13.99
CA SER A 641 -24.94 13.56 -14.73
C SER A 641 -24.13 12.59 -13.85
N MET A 642 -23.87 11.39 -14.37
CA MET A 642 -23.06 10.37 -13.69
C MET A 642 -22.17 9.60 -14.68
N VAL A 643 -21.06 9.05 -14.18
CA VAL A 643 -20.26 8.09 -14.94
C VAL A 643 -20.86 6.69 -14.76
N ALA A 644 -21.31 6.08 -15.85
CA ALA A 644 -21.93 4.75 -15.81
C ALA A 644 -21.51 3.87 -17.00
N PRO A 645 -21.59 2.54 -16.86
CA PRO A 645 -21.35 1.61 -17.96
C PRO A 645 -22.54 1.60 -18.93
N GLU A 646 -22.33 0.95 -20.07
CA GLU A 646 -23.35 0.78 -21.10
C GLU A 646 -24.66 0.20 -20.53
N PHE A 647 -25.79 0.81 -20.88
CA PHE A 647 -27.14 0.44 -20.40
C PHE A 647 -27.28 0.31 -18.88
N LEU A 648 -26.42 0.96 -18.08
CA LEU A 648 -26.37 0.84 -16.62
C LEU A 648 -26.18 -0.61 -16.12
N ARG A 649 -25.59 -1.47 -16.96
CA ARG A 649 -25.24 -2.84 -16.58
C ARG A 649 -24.05 -2.84 -15.62
N PRO A 650 -23.85 -3.90 -14.82
CA PRO A 650 -22.61 -4.11 -14.08
C PRO A 650 -21.41 -4.02 -15.02
N LEU A 651 -20.31 -3.38 -14.59
CA LEU A 651 -19.18 -3.11 -15.47
C LEU A 651 -18.57 -4.39 -16.07
N LYS A 652 -18.59 -5.50 -15.31
CA LYS A 652 -18.13 -6.83 -15.76
C LYS A 652 -18.93 -7.40 -16.94
N ASP A 653 -20.18 -6.96 -17.14
CA ASP A 653 -21.10 -7.44 -18.18
C ASP A 653 -21.08 -6.55 -19.44
N THR A 654 -20.09 -5.67 -19.55
CA THR A 654 -19.90 -4.73 -20.66
C THR A 654 -18.63 -5.07 -21.45
N ALA A 655 -18.28 -4.25 -22.45
CA ALA A 655 -17.01 -4.38 -23.18
C ALA A 655 -15.74 -4.16 -22.31
N CYS A 656 -15.88 -3.87 -21.00
CA CYS A 656 -14.75 -3.66 -20.10
C CYS A 656 -13.75 -4.83 -20.11
N ILE A 657 -12.53 -4.56 -20.56
CA ILE A 657 -11.44 -5.55 -20.59
C ILE A 657 -10.64 -5.65 -19.28
N SER A 658 -11.07 -4.97 -18.22
CA SER A 658 -10.38 -4.94 -16.91
C SER A 658 -8.94 -4.40 -16.96
N CYS A 659 -8.64 -3.40 -17.80
CA CYS A 659 -7.28 -2.83 -17.87
C CYS A 659 -6.91 -1.93 -16.67
N GLY A 660 -7.89 -1.48 -15.88
CA GLY A 660 -7.69 -0.64 -14.69
C GLY A 660 -7.18 0.79 -14.96
N GLN A 661 -7.09 1.24 -16.23
CA GLN A 661 -6.64 2.59 -16.56
C GLN A 661 -7.61 3.69 -16.07
N CYS A 662 -8.90 3.36 -15.94
CA CYS A 662 -9.90 4.25 -15.38
C CYS A 662 -9.70 4.51 -13.87
N ALA A 663 -9.13 3.54 -13.14
CA ALA A 663 -8.77 3.70 -11.74
C ALA A 663 -7.45 4.47 -11.59
N SER A 664 -6.42 4.15 -12.40
CA SER A 664 -5.11 4.81 -12.30
C SER A 664 -5.14 6.32 -12.58
N ILE A 665 -6.12 6.79 -13.37
CA ILE A 665 -6.27 8.21 -13.70
C ILE A 665 -7.23 8.95 -12.75
N CYS A 666 -7.99 8.24 -11.91
CA CYS A 666 -9.03 8.87 -11.09
C CYS A 666 -8.41 9.86 -10.08
N PRO A 667 -8.85 11.13 -10.02
CA PRO A 667 -8.20 12.15 -9.18
C PRO A 667 -8.76 12.21 -7.75
N THR A 668 -9.77 11.39 -7.43
CA THR A 668 -10.56 11.48 -6.18
C THR A 668 -10.89 10.12 -5.56
N GLY A 669 -10.34 9.02 -6.06
CA GLY A 669 -10.69 7.67 -5.59
C GLY A 669 -12.14 7.26 -5.84
N ALA A 670 -12.82 7.88 -6.80
CA ALA A 670 -14.17 7.49 -7.22
C ALA A 670 -14.19 6.19 -8.02
N LEU A 671 -13.09 5.86 -8.69
CA LEU A 671 -12.82 4.57 -9.30
C LEU A 671 -11.49 4.09 -8.75
N MET A 672 -11.49 2.96 -8.08
CA MET A 672 -10.28 2.38 -7.49
C MET A 672 -10.26 0.88 -7.75
N GLU A 673 -9.09 0.28 -7.70
CA GLU A 673 -8.96 -1.16 -7.57
C GLU A 673 -9.45 -1.68 -6.22
N ARG A 674 -9.79 -2.97 -6.18
CA ARG A 674 -9.91 -3.73 -4.94
C ARG A 674 -8.52 -4.29 -4.62
N PHE A 675 -7.97 -3.91 -3.47
CA PHE A 675 -6.67 -4.41 -3.04
C PHE A 675 -6.79 -5.90 -2.65
N PRO A 676 -5.79 -6.74 -2.95
CA PRO A 676 -5.83 -8.18 -2.70
C PRO A 676 -5.51 -8.54 -1.24
N VAL A 677 -6.02 -7.76 -0.28
CA VAL A 677 -5.79 -7.89 1.17
C VAL A 677 -7.10 -8.07 1.93
N ASP A 678 -7.03 -8.55 3.17
CA ASP A 678 -8.22 -8.82 3.98
C ASP A 678 -8.92 -7.53 4.43
N LYS A 679 -8.13 -6.49 4.74
CA LYS A 679 -8.65 -5.15 5.06
C LYS A 679 -8.01 -4.06 4.22
N GLN A 680 -8.87 -3.28 3.57
CA GLN A 680 -8.50 -2.19 2.68
C GLN A 680 -8.58 -0.86 3.42
N VAL A 681 -7.46 -0.44 3.99
CA VAL A 681 -7.33 0.82 4.73
C VAL A 681 -6.44 1.80 3.97
N PRO A 682 -6.65 3.13 4.13
CA PRO A 682 -5.75 4.11 3.55
C PRO A 682 -4.36 3.98 4.18
N LEU A 683 -3.34 3.86 3.34
CA LEU A 683 -1.94 3.75 3.74
C LEU A 683 -1.10 4.60 2.79
N GLU A 684 -0.06 5.22 3.33
CA GLU A 684 1.01 5.80 2.51
C GLU A 684 1.91 4.66 2.02
N LEU A 685 2.08 4.56 0.71
CA LEU A 685 2.68 3.41 0.03
C LEU A 685 4.07 3.74 -0.49
N GLU A 686 4.93 2.73 -0.48
CA GLU A 686 6.23 2.77 -1.15
C GLU A 686 6.07 2.38 -2.62
N GLU A 687 6.86 2.98 -3.50
CA GLU A 687 6.84 2.71 -4.94
C GLU A 687 8.11 1.99 -5.37
N LYS A 688 7.98 0.85 -6.03
CA LYS A 688 9.12 0.06 -6.53
C LYS A 688 8.90 -0.33 -8.00
N ASP A 689 9.85 0.01 -8.85
CA ASP A 689 9.82 -0.29 -10.28
C ASP A 689 10.04 -1.79 -10.57
N THR A 690 9.30 -2.32 -11.53
CA THR A 690 9.45 -3.68 -12.04
C THR A 690 9.00 -3.83 -13.50
N VAL A 691 9.11 -5.04 -14.03
CA VAL A 691 8.67 -5.41 -15.38
C VAL A 691 7.69 -6.57 -15.31
N CYS A 692 6.59 -6.48 -16.06
CA CYS A 692 5.59 -7.54 -16.14
C CYS A 692 6.17 -8.83 -16.77
N SER A 693 5.97 -9.97 -16.11
CA SER A 693 6.52 -11.28 -16.50
C SER A 693 5.61 -12.15 -17.37
N TYR A 694 4.39 -11.71 -17.71
CA TYR A 694 3.37 -12.58 -18.30
C TYR A 694 3.45 -12.78 -19.83
N CYS A 695 3.94 -11.80 -20.58
CA CYS A 695 4.02 -11.86 -22.05
C CYS A 695 5.19 -11.01 -22.57
N GLY A 696 5.59 -11.24 -23.82
CA GLY A 696 6.78 -10.64 -24.42
C GLY A 696 6.72 -9.13 -24.67
N VAL A 697 5.60 -8.44 -24.38
CA VAL A 697 5.48 -6.98 -24.62
C VAL A 697 6.47 -6.17 -23.77
N GLY A 698 6.79 -6.64 -22.56
CA GLY A 698 7.70 -5.94 -21.64
C GLY A 698 7.12 -4.64 -21.08
N CYS A 699 5.91 -4.69 -20.52
CA CYS A 699 5.32 -3.52 -19.87
C CYS A 699 6.03 -3.24 -18.53
N GLU A 700 6.50 -2.01 -18.32
CA GLU A 700 7.07 -1.56 -17.05
C GLU A 700 5.96 -1.14 -16.08
N ALA A 701 6.10 -1.53 -14.82
CA ALA A 701 5.13 -1.28 -13.76
C ALA A 701 5.81 -0.70 -12.52
N VAL A 702 5.02 -0.02 -11.70
CA VAL A 702 5.37 0.45 -10.36
C VAL A 702 4.50 -0.34 -9.39
N ILE A 703 5.13 -1.14 -8.54
CA ILE A 703 4.44 -1.88 -7.48
C ILE A 703 4.37 -1.00 -6.24
N ASN A 704 3.16 -0.81 -5.72
CA ASN A 704 2.97 -0.10 -4.47
C ASN A 704 2.84 -1.07 -3.29
N THR A 705 3.69 -0.89 -2.27
CA THR A 705 3.82 -1.77 -1.12
C THR A 705 3.69 -1.04 0.22
N ARG A 706 3.39 -1.79 1.29
CA ARG A 706 3.55 -1.35 2.68
C ARG A 706 3.96 -2.57 3.51
N GLY A 707 5.16 -2.56 4.07
CA GLY A 707 5.75 -3.77 4.66
C GLY A 707 5.85 -4.88 3.62
N ASP A 708 5.32 -6.05 3.94
CA ASP A 708 5.23 -7.21 3.05
C ASP A 708 3.94 -7.23 2.21
N LEU A 709 3.05 -6.25 2.36
CA LEU A 709 1.84 -6.16 1.56
C LEU A 709 2.13 -5.55 0.19
N VAL A 710 1.74 -6.28 -0.85
CA VAL A 710 1.65 -5.77 -2.23
C VAL A 710 0.21 -5.36 -2.50
N LEU A 711 -0.05 -4.06 -2.65
CA LEU A 711 -1.43 -3.56 -2.77
C LEU A 711 -1.88 -3.36 -4.21
N ARG A 712 -1.01 -2.86 -5.09
CA ARG A 712 -1.35 -2.55 -6.48
C ARG A 712 -0.14 -2.45 -7.39
N ALA A 713 -0.36 -2.59 -8.70
CA ALA A 713 0.62 -2.35 -9.75
C ALA A 713 0.16 -1.25 -10.72
N LEU A 714 0.86 -0.13 -10.81
CA LEU A 714 0.55 0.99 -11.71
C LEU A 714 1.45 0.97 -12.95
N PRO A 715 1.01 1.49 -14.11
CA PRO A 715 1.93 1.69 -15.23
C PRO A 715 3.02 2.70 -14.84
N LYS A 716 4.27 2.43 -15.22
CA LYS A 716 5.36 3.40 -15.07
C LYS A 716 5.21 4.54 -16.08
N ASN A 717 5.30 5.79 -15.61
CA ASN A 717 5.09 7.00 -16.44
C ASN A 717 3.75 6.95 -17.23
N SER A 718 3.75 7.36 -18.49
CA SER A 718 2.62 7.26 -19.43
C SER A 718 2.42 5.85 -20.02
N GLY A 719 3.00 4.82 -19.39
CA GLY A 719 2.86 3.43 -19.82
C GLY A 719 1.42 2.91 -19.74
N LEU A 720 1.25 1.66 -20.16
CA LEU A 720 -0.02 0.93 -20.09
C LEU A 720 0.19 -0.48 -19.55
N LEU A 721 -0.79 -0.97 -18.80
CA LEU A 721 -0.88 -2.34 -18.32
C LEU A 721 -2.21 -2.95 -18.76
N CYS A 722 -2.19 -4.23 -19.12
CA CYS A 722 -3.41 -5.04 -19.29
C CYS A 722 -3.87 -5.58 -17.94
N ARG A 723 -5.00 -6.31 -17.91
CA ARG A 723 -5.51 -6.92 -16.67
C ARG A 723 -4.47 -7.78 -15.94
N LYS A 724 -3.61 -8.48 -16.68
CA LYS A 724 -2.57 -9.37 -16.12
C LYS A 724 -1.48 -8.57 -15.43
N GLY A 725 -0.90 -7.58 -16.12
CA GLY A 725 0.10 -6.70 -15.51
C GLY A 725 -0.46 -5.84 -14.37
N ARG A 726 -1.75 -5.48 -14.45
CA ARG A 726 -2.42 -4.61 -13.48
C ARG A 726 -2.84 -5.34 -12.21
N PHE A 727 -3.30 -6.58 -12.29
CA PHE A 727 -3.90 -7.32 -11.16
C PHE A 727 -3.26 -8.68 -10.88
N GLY A 728 -2.52 -9.27 -11.82
CA GLY A 728 -1.93 -10.60 -11.66
C GLY A 728 -0.85 -10.69 -10.58
N PHE A 729 -0.25 -9.56 -10.20
CA PHE A 729 0.74 -9.50 -9.12
C PHE A 729 0.21 -10.11 -7.80
N GLU A 730 -1.11 -10.10 -7.59
CA GLU A 730 -1.74 -10.65 -6.38
C GLU A 730 -1.44 -12.14 -6.17
N VAL A 731 -1.18 -12.88 -7.26
CA VAL A 731 -0.91 -14.32 -7.23
C VAL A 731 0.44 -14.60 -6.55
N PHE A 732 1.38 -13.66 -6.62
CA PHE A 732 2.71 -13.83 -6.05
C PHE A 732 2.72 -13.84 -4.51
N GLY A 733 1.69 -13.30 -3.85
CA GLY A 733 1.58 -13.23 -2.40
C GLY A 733 0.77 -14.35 -1.73
N ARG A 734 0.20 -15.31 -2.49
CA ARG A 734 -0.76 -16.31 -1.97
C ARG A 734 -0.30 -17.75 -2.17
N ASP A 735 -0.68 -18.62 -1.22
CA ASP A 735 -0.51 -20.09 -1.26
C ASP A 735 0.93 -20.54 -1.62
N ARG A 736 1.93 -19.84 -1.06
CA ARG A 736 3.35 -20.01 -1.35
C ARG A 736 4.00 -21.11 -0.53
N LEU A 737 4.94 -21.84 -1.13
CA LEU A 737 5.81 -22.78 -0.42
C LEU A 737 6.92 -22.02 0.32
N ALA A 738 7.09 -22.29 1.61
CA ALA A 738 8.15 -21.70 2.43
C ALA A 738 9.34 -22.63 2.67
N LYS A 739 9.16 -23.95 2.49
CA LYS A 739 10.19 -24.96 2.79
C LYS A 739 10.30 -26.04 1.71
N PRO A 740 11.49 -26.63 1.50
CA PRO A 740 11.68 -27.81 0.66
C PRO A 740 10.78 -28.97 1.06
N LEU A 741 10.29 -29.71 0.07
CA LEU A 741 9.54 -30.95 0.26
C LEU A 741 10.24 -32.09 -0.46
N VAL A 742 10.22 -33.25 0.17
CA VAL A 742 10.93 -34.43 -0.32
C VAL A 742 10.01 -35.64 -0.24
N ARG A 743 10.04 -36.50 -1.26
CA ARG A 743 9.21 -37.70 -1.28
C ARG A 743 9.78 -38.79 -0.37
N ARG A 744 8.95 -39.28 0.54
CA ARG A 744 9.18 -40.41 1.44
C ARG A 744 7.93 -41.28 1.46
N ASP A 745 8.09 -42.59 1.25
CA ASP A 745 7.01 -43.57 1.26
C ASP A 745 5.79 -43.16 0.40
N GLY A 746 6.06 -42.57 -0.77
CA GLY A 746 5.03 -42.11 -1.72
C GLY A 746 4.43 -40.74 -1.43
N THR A 747 4.76 -40.08 -0.31
CA THR A 747 4.21 -38.77 0.09
C THR A 747 5.29 -37.69 0.18
N LEU A 748 4.93 -36.43 -0.09
CA LEU A 748 5.84 -35.29 0.08
C LEU A 748 5.80 -34.82 1.54
N VAL A 749 6.97 -34.71 2.16
CA VAL A 749 7.12 -34.23 3.55
C VAL A 749 8.10 -33.05 3.60
N GLU A 750 7.89 -32.11 4.54
CA GLU A 750 8.81 -30.99 4.76
C GLU A 750 10.22 -31.47 5.12
N ALA A 751 11.23 -30.84 4.55
CA ALA A 751 12.64 -31.11 4.79
C ALA A 751 13.46 -29.81 4.89
N SER A 752 14.65 -29.90 5.48
CA SER A 752 15.63 -28.81 5.40
C SER A 752 16.25 -28.73 4.00
N TRP A 753 16.76 -27.55 3.64
CA TRP A 753 17.52 -27.34 2.39
C TRP A 753 18.66 -28.37 2.24
N ASP A 754 19.48 -28.56 3.27
CA ASP A 754 20.56 -29.56 3.25
C ASP A 754 20.08 -30.98 2.96
N THR A 755 18.95 -31.37 3.54
CA THR A 755 18.39 -32.72 3.35
C THR A 755 17.87 -32.89 1.93
N ALA A 756 17.11 -31.91 1.44
CA ALA A 756 16.57 -31.93 0.08
C ALA A 756 17.69 -31.96 -0.97
N ILE A 757 18.72 -31.13 -0.81
CA ILE A 757 19.88 -31.09 -1.73
C ILE A 757 20.65 -32.42 -1.69
N LYS A 758 20.90 -32.99 -0.51
CA LYS A 758 21.59 -34.31 -0.39
C LYS A 758 20.84 -35.42 -1.11
N ASP A 759 19.53 -35.42 -1.06
CA ASP A 759 18.72 -36.39 -1.78
C ASP A 759 18.82 -36.24 -3.30
N VAL A 760 18.77 -35.00 -3.80
CA VAL A 760 18.98 -34.69 -5.21
C VAL A 760 20.34 -35.20 -5.66
N VAL A 761 21.41 -34.87 -4.94
CA VAL A 761 22.78 -35.33 -5.23
C VAL A 761 22.87 -36.86 -5.23
N SER A 762 22.29 -37.51 -4.23
CA SER A 762 22.31 -38.97 -4.12
C SER A 762 21.58 -39.66 -5.27
N ALA A 763 20.45 -39.10 -5.73
CA ALA A 763 19.72 -39.61 -6.88
C ALA A 763 20.49 -39.38 -8.19
N LEU A 764 21.06 -38.19 -8.38
CA LEU A 764 21.90 -37.86 -9.53
C LEU A 764 23.08 -38.81 -9.69
N GLN A 765 23.82 -39.09 -8.61
CA GLN A 765 24.96 -40.01 -8.64
C GLN A 765 24.55 -41.41 -9.11
N ARG A 766 23.36 -41.90 -8.70
CA ARG A 766 22.83 -43.19 -9.18
C ARG A 766 22.49 -43.15 -10.67
N ILE A 767 21.86 -42.07 -11.13
CA ILE A 767 21.51 -41.90 -12.55
C ILE A 767 22.77 -41.85 -13.41
N TRP A 768 23.77 -41.05 -13.03
CA TRP A 768 25.05 -40.97 -13.73
C TRP A 768 25.75 -42.32 -13.84
N ALA A 769 25.79 -43.09 -12.74
CA ALA A 769 26.43 -44.39 -12.72
C ALA A 769 25.73 -45.44 -13.61
N ARG A 770 24.41 -45.33 -13.80
CA ARG A 770 23.60 -46.34 -14.52
C ARG A 770 23.30 -45.98 -15.98
N TYR A 771 23.05 -44.71 -16.25
CA TYR A 771 22.48 -44.23 -17.52
C TYR A 771 23.33 -43.16 -18.21
N GLY A 772 24.34 -42.62 -17.53
CA GLY A 772 25.16 -41.51 -18.03
C GLY A 772 24.51 -40.15 -17.84
N LYS A 773 25.26 -39.09 -18.17
CA LYS A 773 24.86 -37.69 -17.96
C LYS A 773 23.78 -37.21 -18.94
N GLU A 774 23.74 -37.78 -20.14
CA GLU A 774 22.76 -37.48 -21.20
C GLU A 774 21.32 -37.93 -20.86
N ALA A 775 21.12 -38.68 -19.76
CA ALA A 775 19.80 -39.07 -19.28
C ALA A 775 19.12 -37.98 -18.41
N LEU A 776 19.71 -36.78 -18.34
CA LEU A 776 19.23 -35.65 -17.57
C LEU A 776 18.82 -34.50 -18.48
N ALA A 777 17.79 -33.76 -18.07
CA ALA A 777 17.36 -32.56 -18.76
C ALA A 777 16.95 -31.44 -17.79
N VAL A 778 16.97 -30.20 -18.28
CA VAL A 778 16.60 -29.00 -17.53
C VAL A 778 15.55 -28.21 -18.32
N ALA A 779 14.38 -27.99 -17.72
CA ALA A 779 13.31 -27.14 -18.25
C ALA A 779 13.28 -25.80 -17.50
N VAL A 780 13.20 -24.67 -18.22
CA VAL A 780 13.21 -23.33 -17.64
C VAL A 780 12.06 -22.48 -18.17
N SER A 781 11.39 -21.79 -17.25
CA SER A 781 10.27 -20.90 -17.54
C SER A 781 10.71 -19.57 -18.14
N PRO A 782 9.97 -18.99 -19.10
CA PRO A 782 10.21 -17.63 -19.58
C PRO A 782 9.84 -16.54 -18.57
N SER A 783 9.43 -16.89 -17.35
CA SER A 783 9.34 -15.96 -16.22
C SER A 783 10.68 -15.74 -15.51
N TYR A 784 11.69 -16.59 -15.76
CA TYR A 784 13.03 -16.43 -15.20
C TYR A 784 13.78 -15.31 -15.94
N THR A 785 14.60 -14.57 -15.21
CA THR A 785 15.48 -13.52 -15.75
C THR A 785 16.58 -14.10 -16.65
N LEU A 786 17.24 -13.25 -17.43
CA LEU A 786 18.35 -13.67 -18.28
C LEU A 786 19.48 -14.30 -17.45
N GLU A 787 19.72 -13.75 -16.26
CA GLU A 787 20.72 -14.19 -15.30
C GLU A 787 20.36 -15.57 -14.73
N GLU A 788 19.12 -15.76 -14.28
CA GLU A 788 18.63 -17.06 -13.79
C GLU A 788 18.62 -18.12 -14.89
N ALA A 789 18.18 -17.76 -16.11
CA ALA A 789 18.22 -18.65 -17.27
C ALA A 789 19.66 -19.05 -17.63
N SER A 790 20.60 -18.10 -17.62
CA SER A 790 22.02 -18.37 -17.86
C SER A 790 22.62 -19.29 -16.78
N ALA A 791 22.25 -19.05 -15.51
CA ALA A 791 22.64 -19.93 -14.41
C ALA A 791 22.08 -21.35 -14.57
N ALA A 792 20.83 -21.50 -15.00
CA ALA A 792 20.23 -22.80 -15.27
C ALA A 792 20.90 -23.53 -16.44
N THR A 793 21.25 -22.83 -17.52
CA THR A 793 22.03 -23.40 -18.63
C THR A 793 23.42 -23.84 -18.18
N ASN A 794 24.11 -23.02 -17.37
CA ASN A 794 25.40 -23.38 -16.81
C ASN A 794 25.30 -24.59 -15.87
N PHE A 795 24.26 -24.65 -15.05
CA PHE A 795 23.96 -25.82 -14.22
C PHE A 795 23.74 -27.08 -15.09
N ALA A 796 22.99 -26.99 -16.19
CA ALA A 796 22.81 -28.12 -17.10
C ALA A 796 24.15 -28.60 -17.71
N ARG A 797 24.94 -27.67 -18.28
CA ARG A 797 26.15 -28.00 -19.04
C ARG A 797 27.34 -28.33 -18.16
N GLN A 798 27.64 -27.50 -17.17
CA GLN A 798 28.85 -27.60 -16.35
C GLN A 798 28.66 -28.56 -15.18
N THR A 799 27.48 -28.54 -14.55
CA THR A 799 27.22 -29.36 -13.35
C THR A 799 26.62 -30.71 -13.70
N LEU A 800 25.50 -30.72 -14.42
CA LEU A 800 24.83 -31.98 -14.79
C LEU A 800 25.55 -32.73 -15.91
N GLY A 801 26.28 -31.99 -16.76
CA GLY A 801 26.99 -32.50 -17.94
C GLY A 801 26.04 -32.97 -19.04
N THR A 802 24.90 -32.29 -19.19
CA THR A 802 23.92 -32.51 -20.26
C THR A 802 23.79 -31.25 -21.12
N GLY A 803 23.65 -31.42 -22.43
CA GLY A 803 23.31 -30.33 -23.35
C GLY A 803 21.81 -30.02 -23.42
N CYS A 804 20.97 -30.83 -22.75
CA CYS A 804 19.52 -30.81 -22.85
C CYS A 804 18.91 -29.76 -21.90
N SER A 805 18.92 -28.49 -22.31
CA SER A 805 18.26 -27.37 -21.65
C SER A 805 17.16 -26.79 -22.55
N PHE A 806 15.91 -26.78 -22.08
CA PHE A 806 14.77 -26.41 -22.89
C PHE A 806 13.67 -25.64 -22.11
N SER A 807 12.60 -25.24 -22.80
CA SER A 807 11.36 -24.74 -22.18
C SER A 807 10.15 -25.50 -22.72
N PHE A 808 9.16 -25.80 -21.87
CA PHE A 808 7.87 -26.35 -22.30
C PHE A 808 6.96 -25.28 -22.92
N THR A 809 7.26 -24.00 -22.70
CA THR A 809 6.50 -22.89 -23.27
C THR A 809 6.71 -22.82 -24.79
N PRO A 810 5.64 -22.87 -25.62
CA PRO A 810 5.78 -22.79 -27.07
C PRO A 810 6.40 -21.48 -27.56
N ASP A 811 7.19 -21.58 -28.63
CA ASP A 811 7.93 -20.45 -29.18
C ASP A 811 7.72 -20.28 -30.69
N ALA A 812 6.69 -19.51 -31.05
CA ALA A 812 6.38 -19.20 -32.45
C ALA A 812 7.49 -18.41 -33.16
N SER A 813 8.33 -17.69 -32.42
CA SER A 813 9.38 -16.85 -33.01
C SER A 813 10.51 -17.67 -33.65
N ARG A 814 10.48 -19.01 -33.54
CA ARG A 814 11.46 -19.90 -34.21
C ARG A 814 11.33 -19.85 -35.72
N GLY A 815 10.12 -19.60 -36.22
CA GLY A 815 9.89 -19.42 -37.65
C GLY A 815 10.72 -18.29 -38.25
N LEU A 816 11.06 -17.25 -37.47
CA LEU A 816 11.93 -16.17 -37.92
C LEU A 816 13.36 -16.65 -38.17
N GLU A 817 13.89 -17.53 -37.32
CA GLU A 817 15.28 -18.00 -37.45
C GLU A 817 15.47 -18.88 -38.69
N ALA A 818 14.45 -19.67 -39.06
CA ALA A 818 14.47 -20.51 -40.24
C ALA A 818 14.71 -19.71 -41.53
N VAL A 819 14.25 -18.46 -41.58
CA VAL A 819 14.32 -17.59 -42.76
C VAL A 819 15.42 -16.53 -42.63
N TRP A 820 15.49 -15.84 -41.48
CA TRP A 820 16.34 -14.66 -41.27
C TRP A 820 17.68 -14.94 -40.60
N GLY A 821 17.93 -16.17 -40.15
CA GLY A 821 19.23 -16.56 -39.61
C GLY A 821 19.69 -15.78 -38.37
N GLY A 822 18.77 -15.17 -37.60
CA GLY A 822 19.05 -14.50 -36.32
C GLY A 822 19.86 -13.20 -36.38
N SER A 823 20.23 -12.70 -37.57
CA SER A 823 21.11 -11.52 -37.76
C SER A 823 20.39 -10.26 -38.23
N LEU A 824 19.13 -10.38 -38.68
CA LEU A 824 18.31 -9.23 -39.06
C LEU A 824 17.69 -8.57 -37.80
N PRO A 825 17.81 -7.24 -37.63
CA PRO A 825 17.14 -6.55 -36.54
C PRO A 825 15.63 -6.77 -36.64
N GLN A 826 15.01 -7.21 -35.54
CA GLN A 826 13.55 -7.19 -35.45
C GLN A 826 13.09 -5.73 -35.30
N THR A 827 11.92 -5.42 -35.86
CA THR A 827 11.27 -4.12 -35.69
C THR A 827 10.73 -4.03 -34.26
N GLY A 828 10.73 -2.82 -33.67
CA GLY A 828 10.12 -2.59 -32.36
C GLY A 828 8.74 -1.94 -32.44
N PHE A 829 7.99 -1.97 -31.34
CA PHE A 829 6.65 -1.37 -31.26
C PHE A 829 6.60 0.12 -31.61
N GLU A 830 7.68 0.87 -31.37
CA GLU A 830 7.73 2.31 -31.68
C GLU A 830 7.72 2.59 -33.19
N GLU A 831 8.14 1.62 -34.01
CA GLU A 831 8.14 1.80 -35.46
C GLU A 831 6.74 1.65 -36.08
N LEU A 832 5.78 1.05 -35.36
CA LEU A 832 4.39 0.95 -35.79
C LEU A 832 3.80 2.33 -36.09
N LYS A 833 4.16 3.36 -35.31
CA LYS A 833 3.68 4.74 -35.49
C LYS A 833 4.10 5.38 -36.82
N GLY A 834 5.13 4.84 -37.46
CA GLY A 834 5.71 5.39 -38.70
C GLY A 834 5.53 4.51 -39.93
N THR A 835 4.86 3.35 -39.82
CA THR A 835 4.62 2.43 -40.94
C THR A 835 3.40 2.84 -41.76
N ASP A 836 3.36 2.44 -43.03
CA ASP A 836 2.20 2.70 -43.90
C ASP A 836 1.12 1.63 -43.72
N LEU A 837 1.53 0.38 -43.44
CA LEU A 837 0.61 -0.74 -43.23
C LEU A 837 1.06 -1.65 -42.08
N ILE A 838 0.09 -2.16 -41.33
CA ILE A 838 0.25 -3.19 -40.30
C ILE A 838 -0.53 -4.43 -40.74
N LEU A 839 0.15 -5.57 -40.81
CA LEU A 839 -0.49 -6.87 -40.96
C LEU A 839 -0.51 -7.56 -39.59
N GLN A 840 -1.67 -7.56 -38.96
CA GLN A 840 -1.90 -8.24 -37.69
C GLN A 840 -2.31 -9.69 -37.93
N VAL A 841 -1.68 -10.64 -37.23
CA VAL A 841 -2.02 -12.07 -37.29
C VAL A 841 -2.29 -12.59 -35.89
N GLY A 842 -3.52 -13.05 -35.64
CA GLY A 842 -4.02 -13.44 -34.32
C GLY A 842 -4.76 -12.31 -33.58
N SER A 843 -5.34 -12.64 -32.43
CA SER A 843 -6.29 -11.76 -31.74
C SER A 843 -5.66 -10.81 -30.71
N PHE A 844 -4.51 -11.16 -30.13
CA PHE A 844 -3.86 -10.45 -29.01
C PHE A 844 -4.71 -10.36 -27.74
N ASN A 845 -5.68 -11.25 -27.57
CA ASN A 845 -6.52 -11.29 -26.38
C ASN A 845 -5.70 -11.55 -25.10
N GLU A 846 -4.60 -12.29 -25.22
CA GLU A 846 -3.64 -12.53 -24.14
C GLU A 846 -2.52 -11.47 -24.06
N SER A 847 -2.46 -10.54 -25.01
CA SER A 847 -1.42 -9.51 -25.09
C SER A 847 -2.02 -8.15 -25.45
N GLN A 848 -3.06 -7.74 -24.71
CA GLN A 848 -3.92 -6.60 -25.04
C GLN A 848 -3.18 -5.27 -25.30
N ILE A 849 -2.03 -5.05 -24.66
CA ILE A 849 -1.23 -3.83 -24.90
C ILE A 849 -0.63 -3.81 -26.31
N ALA A 850 -0.31 -4.95 -26.91
CA ALA A 850 0.10 -5.03 -28.31
C ALA A 850 -1.03 -4.56 -29.23
N ALA A 851 -2.27 -5.01 -29.01
CA ALA A 851 -3.44 -4.55 -29.74
C ALA A 851 -3.66 -3.03 -29.59
N VAL A 852 -3.52 -2.48 -28.37
CA VAL A 852 -3.66 -1.03 -28.14
C VAL A 852 -2.60 -0.24 -28.90
N LYS A 853 -1.35 -0.73 -28.94
CA LYS A 853 -0.27 -0.10 -29.73
C LYS A 853 -0.55 -0.13 -31.23
N VAL A 854 -1.17 -1.19 -31.75
CA VAL A 854 -1.64 -1.25 -33.15
C VAL A 854 -2.73 -0.21 -33.40
N ARG A 855 -3.74 -0.11 -32.52
CA ARG A 855 -4.80 0.93 -32.64
C ARG A 855 -4.22 2.34 -32.63
N GLU A 856 -3.24 2.59 -31.76
CA GLU A 856 -2.57 3.90 -31.70
C GLU A 856 -1.87 4.24 -33.02
N ALA A 857 -1.19 3.26 -33.63
CA ALA A 857 -0.54 3.44 -34.92
C ALA A 857 -1.55 3.67 -36.07
N VAL A 858 -2.68 2.96 -36.07
CA VAL A 858 -3.75 3.19 -37.07
C VAL A 858 -4.35 4.59 -36.95
N LYS A 859 -4.58 5.07 -35.71
CA LYS A 859 -5.01 6.46 -35.46
C LYS A 859 -4.00 7.50 -35.97
N GLN A 860 -2.73 7.14 -36.10
CA GLN A 860 -1.66 8.00 -36.63
C GLN A 860 -1.47 7.88 -38.15
N GLY A 861 -2.25 7.02 -38.82
CA GLY A 861 -2.35 6.96 -40.28
C GLY A 861 -1.93 5.64 -40.93
N ALA A 862 -1.55 4.62 -40.15
CA ALA A 862 -1.27 3.29 -40.71
C ALA A 862 -2.56 2.57 -41.14
N GLU A 863 -2.55 1.91 -42.30
CA GLU A 863 -3.62 0.98 -42.68
C GLU A 863 -3.46 -0.36 -41.94
N LEU A 864 -4.56 -1.02 -41.59
CA LEU A 864 -4.55 -2.27 -40.83
C LEU A 864 -5.24 -3.40 -41.60
N VAL A 865 -4.53 -4.50 -41.79
CA VAL A 865 -5.07 -5.78 -42.26
C VAL A 865 -5.00 -6.77 -41.10
N VAL A 866 -6.12 -7.44 -40.79
CA VAL A 866 -6.21 -8.43 -39.70
C VAL A 866 -6.44 -9.82 -40.28
N LEU A 867 -5.63 -10.78 -39.86
CA LEU A 867 -5.86 -12.21 -40.05
C LEU A 867 -6.24 -12.83 -38.69
N SER A 868 -7.51 -13.16 -38.48
CA SER A 868 -8.02 -13.74 -37.23
C SER A 868 -8.75 -15.07 -37.48
N SER A 869 -9.01 -15.84 -36.43
CA SER A 869 -9.79 -17.07 -36.52
C SER A 869 -11.28 -16.75 -36.39
N GLU A 870 -12.17 -17.52 -37.02
CA GLU A 870 -13.62 -17.23 -37.09
C GLU A 870 -14.32 -17.00 -35.72
N ASN A 871 -13.72 -17.43 -34.61
CA ASN A 871 -14.30 -17.37 -33.27
C ASN A 871 -13.58 -16.41 -32.30
N GLU A 872 -12.60 -15.64 -32.77
CA GLU A 872 -11.83 -14.73 -31.90
C GLU A 872 -11.91 -13.28 -32.35
N ASN A 873 -12.70 -12.49 -31.62
CA ASN A 873 -12.74 -11.05 -31.82
C ASN A 873 -11.46 -10.41 -31.25
N SER A 874 -10.79 -9.61 -32.09
CA SER A 874 -9.67 -8.76 -31.66
C SER A 874 -10.15 -7.34 -31.32
N LEU A 875 -9.41 -6.66 -30.44
CA LEU A 875 -9.62 -5.23 -30.13
C LEU A 875 -9.32 -4.30 -31.32
N THR A 876 -8.82 -4.79 -32.45
CA THR A 876 -8.36 -3.97 -33.58
C THR A 876 -9.21 -4.12 -34.85
N GLU A 877 -10.13 -5.10 -34.90
CA GLU A 877 -10.94 -5.43 -36.08
C GLU A 877 -11.84 -4.28 -36.54
N ASP A 878 -12.36 -3.46 -35.61
CA ASP A 878 -13.18 -2.28 -35.91
C ASP A 878 -12.44 -1.18 -36.69
N GLN A 879 -11.11 -1.24 -36.75
CA GLN A 879 -10.26 -0.27 -37.47
C GLN A 879 -9.56 -0.86 -38.69
N ALA A 880 -9.78 -2.14 -38.99
CA ALA A 880 -9.14 -2.81 -40.10
C ALA A 880 -9.77 -2.41 -41.44
N VAL A 881 -8.94 -2.15 -42.45
CA VAL A 881 -9.39 -1.94 -43.84
C VAL A 881 -9.76 -3.26 -44.51
N LEU A 882 -9.20 -4.37 -44.01
CA LEU A 882 -9.50 -5.74 -44.42
C LEU A 882 -9.36 -6.66 -43.21
N VAL A 883 -10.40 -7.44 -42.93
CA VAL A 883 -10.36 -8.58 -42.00
C VAL A 883 -10.51 -9.83 -42.85
N ALA A 884 -9.54 -10.73 -42.76
CA ALA A 884 -9.59 -12.02 -43.41
C ALA A 884 -9.57 -13.14 -42.37
N ASN A 885 -10.43 -14.14 -42.59
CA ASN A 885 -10.60 -15.26 -41.68
C ASN A 885 -10.09 -16.53 -42.36
N PRO A 886 -8.77 -16.77 -42.38
CA PRO A 886 -8.24 -17.97 -43.00
C PRO A 886 -8.83 -19.22 -42.34
N GLU A 887 -9.12 -20.24 -43.16
CA GLU A 887 -9.28 -21.60 -42.65
C GLU A 887 -8.07 -21.93 -41.77
N ASN A 888 -8.24 -22.77 -40.74
CA ASN A 888 -7.19 -23.08 -39.77
C ASN A 888 -6.06 -23.96 -40.34
N ASN A 889 -5.53 -23.60 -41.52
CA ASN A 889 -4.52 -24.29 -42.28
C ASN A 889 -3.48 -23.31 -42.84
N ILE A 890 -2.25 -23.80 -42.98
CA ILE A 890 -1.12 -23.03 -43.50
C ILE A 890 -1.27 -22.67 -44.99
N SER A 891 -2.16 -23.37 -45.71
CA SER A 891 -2.42 -23.18 -47.14
C SER A 891 -2.83 -21.75 -47.49
N PHE A 892 -3.52 -21.04 -46.59
CA PHE A 892 -3.86 -19.63 -46.82
C PHE A 892 -2.63 -18.75 -47.06
N LEU A 893 -1.59 -18.83 -46.21
CA LEU A 893 -0.37 -18.04 -46.41
C LEU A 893 0.40 -18.46 -47.67
N LYS A 894 0.37 -19.75 -48.03
CA LYS A 894 0.94 -20.22 -49.31
C LYS A 894 0.24 -19.57 -50.50
N GLN A 895 -1.08 -19.41 -50.43
CA GLN A 895 -1.83 -18.66 -51.44
C GLN A 895 -1.46 -17.16 -51.43
N VAL A 896 -1.22 -16.54 -50.28
CA VAL A 896 -0.75 -15.12 -50.19
C VAL A 896 0.59 -14.96 -50.90
N LEU A 897 1.55 -15.84 -50.63
CA LEU A 897 2.86 -15.85 -51.30
C LEU A 897 2.71 -16.04 -52.82
N ALA A 898 1.88 -17.00 -53.24
CA ALA A 898 1.58 -17.23 -54.65
C ALA A 898 0.97 -15.98 -55.31
N ALA A 899 0.06 -15.29 -54.63
CA ALA A 899 -0.54 -14.04 -55.12
C ALA A 899 0.51 -12.93 -55.26
N VAL A 900 1.39 -12.74 -54.27
CA VAL A 900 2.49 -11.76 -54.34
C VAL A 900 3.40 -11.99 -55.55
N ILE A 901 3.74 -13.25 -55.84
CA ILE A 901 4.55 -13.62 -57.01
C ILE A 901 3.77 -13.40 -58.32
N ASN A 902 2.53 -13.89 -58.40
CA ASN A 902 1.69 -13.80 -59.60
C ASN A 902 1.33 -12.36 -59.98
N MET A 903 1.26 -11.46 -59.00
CA MET A 903 0.93 -10.05 -59.17
C MET A 903 2.15 -9.13 -59.32
N ASP A 904 3.36 -9.71 -59.40
CA ASP A 904 4.63 -8.97 -59.52
C ASP A 904 4.89 -7.98 -58.37
N LEU A 905 4.57 -8.40 -57.14
CA LEU A 905 4.74 -7.61 -55.91
C LEU A 905 6.01 -8.00 -55.12
N ALA A 906 6.75 -9.01 -55.56
CA ALA A 906 7.97 -9.50 -54.91
C ALA A 906 9.20 -8.65 -55.25
N SER A 907 9.40 -7.52 -54.56
CA SER A 907 10.46 -6.56 -54.89
C SER A 907 11.90 -7.08 -54.70
N ALA A 908 12.12 -8.09 -53.85
CA ALA A 908 13.43 -8.74 -53.69
C ALA A 908 13.63 -9.89 -54.69
N GLY A 909 12.55 -10.62 -55.02
CA GLY A 909 12.44 -11.52 -56.17
C GLY A 909 13.58 -12.53 -56.33
N GLU A 910 14.02 -12.71 -57.58
CA GLU A 910 15.06 -13.69 -58.01
C GLU A 910 16.44 -13.50 -57.37
N LYS A 911 16.66 -12.43 -56.60
CA LYS A 911 17.93 -12.19 -55.88
C LYS A 911 18.04 -12.96 -54.56
N LEU A 912 16.95 -13.59 -54.12
CA LEU A 912 16.90 -14.35 -52.87
C LEU A 912 17.18 -15.83 -53.10
N ASP A 913 18.03 -16.41 -52.25
CA ASP A 913 18.26 -17.85 -52.23
C ASP A 913 16.96 -18.58 -51.86
N GLY A 914 16.60 -19.60 -52.65
CA GLY A 914 15.34 -20.36 -52.53
C GLY A 914 14.16 -19.79 -53.36
N TYR A 915 14.29 -18.64 -54.02
CA TYR A 915 13.15 -18.02 -54.75
C TYR A 915 12.57 -18.90 -55.87
N ASN A 916 13.43 -19.50 -56.69
CA ASN A 916 13.00 -20.33 -57.82
C ASN A 916 12.29 -21.61 -57.34
N GLU A 917 12.73 -22.16 -56.20
CA GLU A 917 12.14 -23.36 -55.58
C GLU A 917 10.74 -23.04 -55.05
N ILE A 918 10.59 -21.93 -54.33
CA ILE A 918 9.28 -21.45 -53.87
C ILE A 918 8.34 -21.16 -55.04
N LYS A 919 8.81 -20.43 -56.06
CA LYS A 919 8.01 -20.09 -57.24
C LYS A 919 7.49 -21.33 -57.96
N LEU A 920 8.32 -22.37 -58.07
CA LEU A 920 7.94 -23.64 -58.69
C LEU A 920 6.95 -24.42 -57.82
N ALA A 921 7.18 -24.48 -56.51
CA ALA A 921 6.30 -25.15 -55.56
C ALA A 921 4.90 -24.49 -55.46
N LEU A 922 4.83 -23.17 -55.64
CA LEU A 922 3.58 -22.41 -55.59
C LEU A 922 2.88 -22.25 -56.95
N ALA A 923 3.46 -22.75 -58.05
CA ALA A 923 2.92 -22.55 -59.40
C ALA A 923 1.52 -23.15 -59.62
N SER A 924 1.17 -24.21 -58.89
CA SER A 924 -0.15 -24.85 -58.92
C SER A 924 -1.16 -24.25 -57.94
N VAL A 925 -0.73 -23.34 -57.07
CA VAL A 925 -1.57 -22.71 -56.04
C VAL A 925 -2.34 -21.55 -56.66
N THR A 926 -3.67 -21.64 -56.67
CA THR A 926 -4.54 -20.58 -57.18
C THR A 926 -5.11 -19.75 -56.02
N PRO A 927 -4.72 -18.48 -55.84
CA PRO A 927 -5.19 -17.67 -54.72
C PRO A 927 -6.67 -17.29 -54.88
N ALA A 928 -7.44 -17.41 -53.80
CA ALA A 928 -8.78 -16.85 -53.69
C ALA A 928 -8.76 -15.30 -53.75
N ASP A 929 -9.91 -14.67 -54.02
CA ASP A 929 -9.97 -13.20 -54.18
C ASP A 929 -9.65 -12.44 -52.88
N GLU A 930 -10.08 -12.96 -51.73
CA GLU A 930 -9.72 -12.42 -50.41
C GLU A 930 -8.20 -12.47 -50.16
N VAL A 931 -7.55 -13.56 -50.57
CA VAL A 931 -6.10 -13.72 -50.48
C VAL A 931 -5.35 -12.72 -51.37
N LYS A 932 -5.87 -12.48 -52.59
CA LYS A 932 -5.30 -11.46 -53.50
C LYS A 932 -5.38 -10.07 -52.87
N ALA A 933 -6.46 -9.75 -52.16
CA ALA A 933 -6.58 -8.47 -51.46
C ALA A 933 -5.51 -8.30 -50.36
N VAL A 934 -5.29 -9.33 -49.52
CA VAL A 934 -4.21 -9.32 -48.52
C VAL A 934 -2.84 -9.10 -49.18
N ALA A 935 -2.56 -9.84 -50.26
CA ALA A 935 -1.32 -9.72 -51.02
C ALA A 935 -1.15 -8.32 -51.64
N GLU A 936 -2.22 -7.71 -52.15
CA GLU A 936 -2.19 -6.37 -52.76
C GLU A 936 -1.89 -5.28 -51.72
N TYR A 937 -2.61 -5.28 -50.59
CA TYR A 937 -2.39 -4.33 -49.50
C TYR A 937 -0.95 -4.43 -48.98
N TYR A 938 -0.51 -5.63 -48.61
CA TYR A 938 0.83 -5.82 -48.06
C TYR A 938 1.93 -5.59 -49.11
N GLY A 939 1.77 -6.08 -50.34
CA GLY A 939 2.76 -5.96 -51.41
C GLY A 939 3.01 -4.51 -51.82
N ARG A 940 1.96 -3.68 -51.96
CA ARG A 940 2.08 -2.28 -52.40
C ARG A 940 2.52 -1.30 -51.32
N ALA A 941 2.33 -1.62 -50.05
CA ALA A 941 2.79 -0.77 -48.96
C ALA A 941 4.30 -0.50 -49.08
N ARG A 942 4.72 0.76 -48.89
CA ARG A 942 6.15 1.14 -48.96
C ARG A 942 6.91 0.62 -47.75
N ASN A 943 6.32 0.81 -46.58
CA ASN A 943 6.75 0.25 -45.30
C ASN A 943 5.59 -0.55 -44.72
N ALA A 944 5.85 -1.80 -44.33
CA ALA A 944 4.86 -2.57 -43.58
C ALA A 944 5.50 -3.38 -42.46
N VAL A 945 4.76 -3.49 -41.36
CA VAL A 945 5.14 -4.30 -40.20
C VAL A 945 4.13 -5.42 -40.04
N ILE A 946 4.62 -6.65 -39.88
CA ILE A 946 3.79 -7.79 -39.49
C ILE A 946 3.86 -7.91 -37.96
N ILE A 947 2.72 -8.02 -37.29
CA ILE A 947 2.67 -8.28 -35.85
C ILE A 947 1.88 -9.56 -35.60
N VAL A 948 2.49 -10.49 -34.85
CA VAL A 948 1.99 -11.86 -34.69
C VAL A 948 1.75 -12.17 -33.22
N ASP A 949 0.57 -12.71 -32.91
CA ASP A 949 0.27 -13.28 -31.60
C ASP A 949 0.93 -14.65 -31.48
N GLY A 950 2.11 -14.69 -30.87
CA GLY A 950 2.88 -15.93 -30.69
C GLY A 950 2.24 -16.93 -29.73
N SER A 951 1.15 -16.56 -29.04
CA SER A 951 0.35 -17.49 -28.25
C SER A 951 -0.71 -18.22 -29.06
N MET A 952 -0.94 -17.82 -30.32
CA MET A 952 -1.96 -18.41 -31.18
C MET A 952 -1.45 -18.87 -32.54
N VAL A 953 -0.32 -18.36 -33.01
CA VAL A 953 0.17 -18.62 -34.36
C VAL A 953 1.31 -19.64 -34.31
N SER A 954 1.26 -20.63 -35.20
CA SER A 954 2.29 -21.68 -35.27
C SER A 954 3.64 -21.14 -35.76
N SER A 955 4.74 -21.82 -35.40
CA SER A 955 6.09 -21.48 -35.88
C SER A 955 6.18 -21.55 -37.41
N GLU A 956 5.50 -22.50 -38.04
CA GLU A 956 5.47 -22.69 -39.48
C GLU A 956 4.74 -21.54 -40.19
N ALA A 957 3.67 -21.01 -39.58
CA ALA A 957 3.01 -19.81 -40.08
C ALA A 957 3.93 -18.58 -39.97
N VAL A 958 4.67 -18.43 -38.86
CA VAL A 958 5.68 -17.37 -38.71
C VAL A 958 6.77 -17.47 -39.77
N THR A 959 7.22 -18.67 -40.13
CA THR A 959 8.17 -18.90 -41.24
C THR A 959 7.65 -18.29 -42.55
N LEU A 960 6.40 -18.59 -42.93
CA LEU A 960 5.81 -18.06 -44.17
C LEU A 960 5.58 -16.54 -44.12
N LEU A 961 5.29 -15.97 -42.95
CA LEU A 961 5.21 -14.52 -42.78
C LEU A 961 6.59 -13.85 -42.90
N ALA A 962 7.64 -14.51 -42.39
CA ALA A 962 9.01 -14.06 -42.56
C ALA A 962 9.45 -14.11 -44.04
N ASP A 963 9.07 -15.17 -44.76
CA ASP A 963 9.25 -15.29 -46.22
C ASP A 963 8.52 -14.17 -46.96
N LEU A 964 7.26 -13.89 -46.59
CA LEU A 964 6.46 -12.82 -47.19
C LEU A 964 7.15 -11.45 -47.02
N ALA A 965 7.65 -11.15 -45.83
CA ALA A 965 8.39 -9.92 -45.56
C ALA A 965 9.72 -9.88 -46.34
N LEU A 966 10.44 -10.99 -46.44
CA LEU A 966 11.70 -11.07 -47.17
C LEU A 966 11.49 -10.88 -48.69
N LEU A 967 10.53 -11.60 -49.28
CA LEU A 967 10.17 -11.52 -50.71
C LEU A 967 9.76 -10.13 -51.17
N THR A 968 9.06 -9.40 -50.30
CA THR A 968 8.57 -8.04 -50.56
C THR A 968 9.54 -6.94 -50.10
N GLY A 969 10.75 -7.29 -49.65
CA GLY A 969 11.78 -6.34 -49.20
C GLY A 969 11.39 -5.53 -47.94
N LYS A 970 10.47 -6.06 -47.13
CA LYS A 970 9.93 -5.43 -45.92
C LYS A 970 10.56 -5.98 -44.65
N CYS A 971 11.88 -6.15 -44.65
CA CYS A 971 12.69 -6.51 -43.50
C CYS A 971 14.05 -5.78 -43.54
N GLY A 972 14.71 -5.64 -42.38
CA GLY A 972 16.08 -5.10 -42.29
C GLY A 972 16.24 -3.60 -42.52
N ARG A 973 15.15 -2.82 -42.48
CA ARG A 973 15.13 -1.35 -42.58
C ARG A 973 14.07 -0.77 -41.64
N PRO A 974 14.19 0.48 -41.17
CA PRO A 974 13.22 1.06 -40.22
C PRO A 974 11.79 0.99 -40.75
N ARG A 975 10.82 0.76 -39.85
CA ARG A 975 9.37 0.64 -40.13
C ARG A 975 9.01 -0.59 -40.97
N ASN A 976 9.91 -1.56 -41.06
CA ASN A 976 9.71 -2.78 -41.82
C ASN A 976 10.25 -3.98 -41.04
N GLY A 977 9.41 -4.97 -40.82
CA GLY A 977 9.83 -6.20 -40.15
C GLY A 977 8.66 -6.95 -39.55
N LEU A 978 8.99 -7.83 -38.60
CA LEU A 978 8.02 -8.67 -37.92
C LEU A 978 8.24 -8.62 -36.41
N ILE A 979 7.15 -8.51 -35.66
CA ILE A 979 7.12 -8.57 -34.19
C ILE A 979 6.33 -9.82 -33.81
N VAL A 980 6.96 -10.78 -33.12
CA VAL A 980 6.25 -11.94 -32.54
C VAL A 980 6.08 -11.71 -31.05
N VAL A 981 4.86 -11.45 -30.60
CA VAL A 981 4.57 -11.28 -29.18
C VAL A 981 4.44 -12.66 -28.53
N THR A 982 5.46 -13.08 -27.81
CA THR A 982 5.56 -14.43 -27.25
C THR A 982 4.86 -14.58 -25.89
N PRO A 983 4.41 -15.78 -25.51
CA PRO A 983 4.04 -16.07 -24.13
C PRO A 983 5.27 -15.97 -23.21
N GLY A 984 5.06 -15.48 -21.98
CA GLY A 984 6.14 -15.24 -21.01
C GLY A 984 6.95 -13.96 -21.26
N GLY A 985 7.43 -13.36 -20.17
CA GLY A 985 8.10 -12.05 -20.18
C GLY A 985 9.51 -12.05 -20.76
N ASN A 986 10.19 -13.19 -20.76
CA ASN A 986 11.62 -13.27 -21.08
C ASN A 986 12.00 -14.40 -22.04
N LEU A 987 11.10 -14.83 -22.92
CA LEU A 987 11.40 -15.92 -23.87
C LEU A 987 12.60 -15.59 -24.77
N ALA A 988 12.76 -14.32 -25.19
CA ALA A 988 13.94 -13.89 -25.93
C ALA A 988 15.24 -13.96 -25.09
N GLY A 989 15.14 -13.74 -23.78
CA GLY A 989 16.25 -13.93 -22.85
C GLY A 989 16.67 -15.39 -22.70
N LEU A 990 15.71 -16.31 -22.63
CA LEU A 990 15.97 -17.77 -22.63
C LEU A 990 16.77 -18.19 -23.86
N ARG A 991 16.37 -17.72 -25.05
CA ARG A 991 17.14 -17.97 -26.29
C ARG A 991 18.55 -17.43 -26.24
N LYS A 992 18.72 -16.21 -25.74
CA LYS A 992 20.05 -15.59 -25.57
C LYS A 992 20.91 -16.41 -24.60
N ALA A 993 20.31 -17.05 -23.60
CA ALA A 993 20.96 -17.98 -22.68
C ALA A 993 21.16 -19.40 -23.25
N GLY A 994 20.79 -19.65 -24.51
CA GLY A 994 20.95 -20.96 -25.16
C GLY A 994 19.87 -21.99 -24.82
N ILE A 995 18.73 -21.56 -24.28
CA ILE A 995 17.56 -22.40 -23.97
C ILE A 995 16.57 -22.27 -25.13
N ASP A 996 16.20 -23.40 -25.73
CA ASP A 996 15.25 -23.47 -26.85
C ASP A 996 14.08 -24.41 -26.51
N THR A 997 13.03 -24.44 -27.33
CA THR A 997 11.99 -25.47 -27.22
C THR A 997 12.49 -26.75 -27.89
N GLU A 998 12.77 -27.80 -27.11
CA GLU A 998 13.34 -29.03 -27.66
C GLU A 998 12.24 -29.99 -28.16
N SER A 999 12.24 -30.23 -29.48
CA SER A 999 11.35 -31.21 -30.12
C SER A 999 11.70 -32.62 -29.67
N GLY A 1000 10.71 -33.38 -29.21
CA GLY A 1000 10.87 -34.80 -28.84
C GLY A 1000 11.14 -35.07 -27.36
N ILE A 1001 11.17 -34.07 -26.48
CA ILE A 1001 11.29 -34.31 -25.02
C ILE A 1001 10.15 -35.19 -24.50
N GLN A 1002 8.92 -34.97 -24.96
CA GLN A 1002 7.77 -35.80 -24.59
C GLN A 1002 7.99 -37.28 -24.96
N ASP A 1003 8.56 -37.53 -26.14
CA ASP A 1003 8.93 -38.88 -26.59
C ASP A 1003 10.06 -39.45 -25.72
N GLN A 1004 11.06 -38.63 -25.34
CA GLN A 1004 12.15 -39.08 -24.48
C GLN A 1004 11.69 -39.42 -23.05
N LEU A 1005 10.69 -38.70 -22.53
CA LEU A 1005 10.03 -39.00 -21.25
C LEU A 1005 9.20 -40.28 -21.34
N THR A 1006 8.33 -40.39 -22.34
CA THR A 1006 7.44 -41.55 -22.52
C THR A 1006 8.20 -42.83 -22.88
N THR A 1007 9.26 -42.76 -23.68
CA THR A 1007 10.14 -43.91 -23.96
C THR A 1007 11.06 -44.26 -22.79
N GLY A 1008 11.17 -43.38 -21.79
CA GLY A 1008 11.99 -43.58 -20.59
C GLY A 1008 13.49 -43.41 -20.84
N LYS A 1009 13.87 -42.69 -21.91
CA LYS A 1009 15.26 -42.32 -22.22
C LYS A 1009 15.80 -41.32 -21.20
N LEU A 1010 14.97 -40.37 -20.76
CA LEU A 1010 15.29 -39.49 -19.65
C LEU A 1010 15.03 -40.19 -18.32
N LYS A 1011 15.94 -39.99 -17.36
CA LYS A 1011 15.86 -40.53 -15.99
C LYS A 1011 15.85 -39.46 -14.92
N GLY A 1012 16.32 -38.24 -15.24
CA GLY A 1012 16.20 -37.09 -14.36
C GLY A 1012 15.72 -35.84 -15.10
N LEU A 1013 14.87 -35.06 -14.44
CA LEU A 1013 14.36 -33.79 -14.97
C LEU A 1013 14.36 -32.73 -13.85
N PHE A 1014 14.91 -31.55 -14.16
CA PHE A 1014 14.78 -30.35 -13.34
C PHE A 1014 13.82 -29.40 -14.02
N VAL A 1015 12.78 -28.97 -13.33
CA VAL A 1015 11.78 -28.02 -13.84
C VAL A 1015 11.84 -26.74 -13.03
N PHE A 1016 12.31 -25.66 -13.64
CA PHE A 1016 12.42 -24.33 -13.05
C PHE A 1016 11.24 -23.46 -13.49
N GLY A 1017 10.24 -23.32 -12.62
CA GLY A 1017 9.13 -22.36 -12.78
C GLY A 1017 8.06 -22.72 -13.81
N GLU A 1018 8.01 -23.96 -14.33
CA GLU A 1018 7.01 -24.43 -15.28
C GLU A 1018 6.07 -25.49 -14.66
N ASP A 1019 4.83 -25.55 -15.15
CA ASP A 1019 3.86 -26.59 -14.78
C ASP A 1019 3.26 -27.32 -15.99
N PRO A 1020 4.06 -28.13 -16.73
CA PRO A 1020 3.60 -28.84 -17.93
C PRO A 1020 2.47 -29.84 -17.67
N VAL A 1021 2.38 -30.43 -16.46
CA VAL A 1021 1.28 -31.32 -16.10
C VAL A 1021 -0.02 -30.56 -15.97
N GLY A 1022 -0.02 -29.47 -15.20
CA GLY A 1022 -1.23 -28.66 -15.05
C GLY A 1022 -1.62 -27.90 -16.32
N ALA A 1023 -0.69 -27.70 -17.26
CA ALA A 1023 -0.97 -27.18 -18.60
C ALA A 1023 -1.57 -28.23 -19.56
N GLY A 1024 -1.65 -29.50 -19.15
CA GLY A 1024 -2.12 -30.62 -19.98
C GLY A 1024 -1.14 -31.04 -21.08
N LEU A 1025 0.10 -30.56 -21.05
CA LEU A 1025 1.16 -30.98 -21.98
C LEU A 1025 1.71 -32.36 -21.63
N LEU A 1026 1.67 -32.71 -20.34
CA LEU A 1026 2.08 -33.99 -19.80
C LEU A 1026 1.00 -34.51 -18.85
N SER A 1027 0.93 -35.82 -18.69
CA SER A 1027 0.23 -36.45 -17.57
C SER A 1027 1.21 -36.79 -16.45
N ALA A 1028 0.72 -36.97 -15.22
CA ALA A 1028 1.56 -37.47 -14.12
C ALA A 1028 2.20 -38.83 -14.45
N ALA A 1029 1.52 -39.67 -15.24
CA ALA A 1029 2.01 -40.96 -15.70
C ALA A 1029 3.24 -40.83 -16.62
N ASP A 1030 3.35 -39.76 -17.41
CA ASP A 1030 4.50 -39.52 -18.28
C ASP A 1030 5.78 -39.24 -17.49
N LEU A 1031 5.65 -38.82 -16.23
CA LEU A 1031 6.76 -38.52 -15.32
C LEU A 1031 7.14 -39.72 -14.42
N GLU A 1032 6.32 -40.77 -14.34
CA GLU A 1032 6.56 -41.95 -13.47
C GLU A 1032 7.84 -42.72 -13.82
N LYS A 1033 8.32 -42.61 -15.07
CA LYS A 1033 9.54 -43.29 -15.54
C LYS A 1033 10.84 -42.58 -15.13
N LEU A 1034 10.74 -41.38 -14.56
CA LEU A 1034 11.89 -40.64 -14.02
C LEU A 1034 12.30 -41.23 -12.67
N GLU A 1035 13.60 -41.45 -12.48
CA GLU A 1035 14.17 -41.78 -11.16
C GLU A 1035 14.35 -40.54 -10.28
N LEU A 1036 14.35 -39.35 -10.88
CA LEU A 1036 14.46 -38.07 -10.20
C LEU A 1036 13.67 -36.99 -10.94
N LEU A 1037 12.69 -36.40 -10.26
CA LEU A 1037 12.05 -35.16 -10.70
C LEU A 1037 12.25 -34.09 -9.62
N VAL A 1038 12.94 -33.01 -9.98
CA VAL A 1038 13.13 -31.84 -9.12
C VAL A 1038 12.32 -30.69 -9.69
N VAL A 1039 11.42 -30.13 -8.90
CA VAL A 1039 10.60 -28.98 -9.30
C VAL A 1039 10.96 -27.79 -8.42
N VAL A 1040 11.45 -26.72 -9.03
CA VAL A 1040 11.65 -25.43 -8.39
C VAL A 1040 10.43 -24.58 -8.70
N SER A 1041 9.57 -24.38 -7.71
CA SER A 1041 8.33 -23.63 -7.89
C SER A 1041 7.95 -22.85 -6.64
N PRO A 1042 7.36 -21.65 -6.79
CA PRO A 1042 6.81 -20.90 -5.66
C PRO A 1042 5.55 -21.54 -5.06
N TRP A 1043 4.87 -22.44 -5.79
CA TRP A 1043 3.57 -23.02 -5.44
C TRP A 1043 3.59 -24.55 -5.51
N MET A 1044 2.61 -25.19 -4.87
CA MET A 1044 2.34 -26.62 -5.04
C MET A 1044 1.56 -26.87 -6.34
N THR A 1045 2.27 -26.91 -7.47
CA THR A 1045 1.71 -27.17 -8.80
C THR A 1045 1.45 -28.66 -9.06
N GLU A 1046 0.71 -28.99 -10.13
CA GLU A 1046 0.45 -30.41 -10.47
C GLU A 1046 1.74 -31.15 -10.84
N THR A 1047 2.69 -30.47 -11.51
CA THR A 1047 4.03 -31.01 -11.74
C THR A 1047 4.81 -31.18 -10.43
N ALA A 1048 4.71 -30.23 -9.49
CA ALA A 1048 5.35 -30.35 -8.17
C ALA A 1048 4.79 -31.52 -7.35
N ARG A 1049 3.48 -31.80 -7.45
CA ARG A 1049 2.85 -32.97 -6.80
C ARG A 1049 3.38 -34.30 -7.32
N ALA A 1050 3.89 -34.37 -8.55
CA ALA A 1050 4.53 -35.56 -9.12
C ALA A 1050 6.03 -35.66 -8.75
N ALA A 1051 6.63 -34.60 -8.21
CA ALA A 1051 8.07 -34.52 -8.00
C ALA A 1051 8.61 -35.47 -6.92
N SER A 1052 9.89 -35.84 -7.06
CA SER A 1052 10.66 -36.50 -6.00
C SER A 1052 11.12 -35.47 -4.96
N VAL A 1053 11.48 -34.26 -5.41
CA VAL A 1053 11.90 -33.14 -4.57
C VAL A 1053 11.26 -31.85 -5.11
N VAL A 1054 10.69 -31.04 -4.22
CA VAL A 1054 10.18 -29.70 -4.52
C VAL A 1054 11.01 -28.69 -3.74
N LEU A 1055 11.59 -27.72 -4.45
CA LEU A 1055 12.32 -26.62 -3.84
C LEU A 1055 11.52 -25.32 -4.01
N PRO A 1056 11.26 -24.55 -2.95
CA PRO A 1056 10.61 -23.26 -3.07
C PRO A 1056 11.40 -22.31 -3.97
N GLY A 1057 10.77 -21.83 -5.04
CA GLY A 1057 11.31 -20.81 -5.92
C GLY A 1057 10.85 -19.40 -5.54
N ALA A 1058 11.60 -18.40 -6.00
CA ALA A 1058 11.25 -16.99 -5.90
C ALA A 1058 10.34 -16.56 -7.07
N THR A 1059 9.42 -15.65 -6.78
CA THR A 1059 8.55 -14.99 -7.77
C THR A 1059 9.24 -13.79 -8.40
N PRO A 1060 8.67 -13.22 -9.47
CA PRO A 1060 9.17 -11.97 -10.05
C PRO A 1060 9.25 -10.78 -9.08
N LEU A 1061 8.49 -10.78 -7.97
CA LEU A 1061 8.60 -9.74 -6.93
C LEU A 1061 9.78 -9.97 -5.97
N GLU A 1062 10.31 -11.19 -5.93
CA GLU A 1062 11.40 -11.61 -5.04
C GLU A 1062 12.72 -11.82 -5.79
N SER A 1063 12.69 -11.74 -7.12
CA SER A 1063 13.84 -11.85 -8.01
C SER A 1063 14.32 -10.47 -8.48
N CYS A 1064 15.53 -10.42 -9.02
CA CYS A 1064 16.09 -9.27 -9.71
C CYS A 1064 16.89 -9.74 -10.93
N GLY A 1065 17.01 -8.87 -11.93
CA GLY A 1065 17.72 -9.20 -13.16
C GLY A 1065 17.10 -8.52 -14.36
N THR A 1066 17.24 -9.15 -15.52
CA THR A 1066 16.93 -8.56 -16.81
C THR A 1066 15.94 -9.40 -17.61
N TYR A 1067 14.91 -8.75 -18.14
CA TYR A 1067 14.04 -9.31 -19.17
C TYR A 1067 14.34 -8.71 -20.54
N ILE A 1068 14.35 -9.56 -21.56
CA ILE A 1068 14.41 -9.20 -22.97
C ILE A 1068 13.02 -9.42 -23.57
N SER A 1069 12.36 -8.32 -23.92
CA SER A 1069 11.05 -8.33 -24.60
C SER A 1069 11.16 -8.76 -26.06
N CYS A 1070 10.01 -8.99 -26.69
CA CYS A 1070 9.92 -9.33 -28.11
C CYS A 1070 10.38 -8.21 -29.05
N ASP A 1071 10.46 -6.95 -28.59
CA ASP A 1071 11.07 -5.85 -29.36
C ASP A 1071 12.60 -5.74 -29.15
N GLY A 1072 13.22 -6.74 -28.50
CA GLY A 1072 14.67 -6.84 -28.30
C GLY A 1072 15.22 -5.90 -27.22
N LYS A 1073 14.36 -5.17 -26.50
CA LYS A 1073 14.79 -4.25 -25.43
C LYS A 1073 15.05 -5.01 -24.14
N GLU A 1074 16.21 -4.75 -23.55
CA GLU A 1074 16.57 -5.21 -22.21
C GLU A 1074 15.95 -4.27 -21.17
N ARG A 1075 15.27 -4.84 -20.16
CA ARG A 1075 14.71 -4.11 -19.02
C ARG A 1075 15.15 -4.79 -17.75
N SER A 1076 15.89 -4.05 -16.94
CA SER A 1076 16.34 -4.53 -15.63
C SER A 1076 15.36 -4.09 -14.55
N PHE A 1077 15.18 -4.94 -13.55
CA PHE A 1077 14.37 -4.65 -12.37
C PHE A 1077 15.05 -5.15 -11.10
N SER A 1078 14.67 -4.54 -9.98
CA SER A 1078 15.17 -4.89 -8.65
C SER A 1078 14.14 -5.68 -7.87
N LYS A 1079 14.64 -6.40 -6.86
CA LYS A 1079 13.82 -7.14 -5.90
C LYS A 1079 12.89 -6.18 -5.14
N ILE A 1080 11.63 -6.59 -4.97
CA ILE A 1080 10.60 -5.84 -4.22
C ILE A 1080 10.49 -6.33 -2.78
N HIS A 1081 10.44 -7.66 -2.60
CA HIS A 1081 10.39 -8.35 -1.30
C HIS A 1081 11.49 -9.41 -1.20
N GLU A 1082 11.89 -9.75 0.02
CA GLU A 1082 12.76 -10.90 0.22
C GLU A 1082 12.02 -12.23 -0.06
N PRO A 1083 12.70 -13.26 -0.61
CA PRO A 1083 12.09 -14.55 -0.87
C PRO A 1083 11.54 -15.19 0.42
N LEU A 1084 10.30 -15.67 0.38
CA LEU A 1084 9.65 -16.31 1.54
C LEU A 1084 10.44 -17.50 2.12
N SER A 1085 11.18 -18.22 1.26
CA SER A 1085 11.99 -19.37 1.65
C SER A 1085 13.39 -19.01 2.16
N GLY A 1086 13.77 -17.72 2.09
CA GLY A 1086 15.12 -17.21 2.31
C GLY A 1086 16.10 -17.44 1.16
N PHE A 1087 15.67 -18.08 0.06
CA PHE A 1087 16.49 -18.36 -1.12
C PHE A 1087 15.81 -17.83 -2.38
N ASP A 1088 16.51 -16.99 -3.15
CA ASP A 1088 16.11 -16.66 -4.51
C ASP A 1088 16.47 -17.78 -5.51
N ASN A 1089 16.02 -17.67 -6.76
CA ASN A 1089 16.25 -18.73 -7.75
C ASN A 1089 17.73 -18.94 -8.08
N LEU A 1090 18.55 -17.88 -8.08
CA LEU A 1090 20.00 -17.99 -8.29
C LEU A 1090 20.67 -18.72 -7.13
N GLN A 1091 20.26 -18.43 -5.89
CA GLN A 1091 20.75 -19.11 -4.70
C GLN A 1091 20.33 -20.58 -4.69
N VAL A 1092 19.13 -20.94 -5.15
CA VAL A 1092 18.72 -22.34 -5.32
C VAL A 1092 19.62 -23.05 -6.34
N ILE A 1093 19.87 -22.44 -7.50
CA ILE A 1093 20.74 -23.01 -8.53
C ILE A 1093 22.19 -23.13 -8.02
N SER A 1094 22.69 -22.11 -7.31
CA SER A 1094 24.02 -22.13 -6.69
C SER A 1094 24.13 -23.26 -5.67
N ALA A 1095 23.14 -23.41 -4.78
CA ALA A 1095 23.18 -24.45 -3.75
C ALA A 1095 23.18 -25.86 -4.36
N LEU A 1096 22.43 -26.09 -5.44
CA LEU A 1096 22.49 -27.34 -6.21
C LEU A 1096 23.86 -27.53 -6.88
N THR A 1097 24.41 -26.46 -7.45
CA THR A 1097 25.72 -26.45 -8.11
C THR A 1097 26.84 -26.77 -7.12
N ASP A 1098 26.92 -26.05 -6.01
CA ASP A 1098 27.97 -26.18 -4.99
C ASP A 1098 27.98 -27.57 -4.36
N ALA A 1099 26.80 -28.18 -4.17
CA ALA A 1099 26.69 -29.54 -3.68
C ALA A 1099 27.22 -30.61 -4.67
N LEU A 1100 27.35 -30.26 -5.95
CA LEU A 1100 27.77 -31.15 -7.03
C LEU A 1100 29.20 -30.84 -7.56
N VAL A 1101 29.68 -29.59 -7.44
CA VAL A 1101 30.92 -29.06 -8.04
C VAL A 1101 32.18 -29.26 -7.17
N ALA A 1102 32.19 -30.24 -6.26
CA ALA A 1102 33.45 -30.71 -5.66
C ALA A 1102 34.47 -31.31 -6.67
N ASN A 1103 34.22 -31.27 -8.00
CA ASN A 1103 35.19 -31.54 -9.05
C ASN A 1103 34.88 -30.84 -10.39
N HIS A 1104 35.87 -30.06 -10.84
CA HIS A 1104 36.14 -29.53 -12.19
C HIS A 1104 35.57 -28.16 -12.62
N ASN A 1105 36.45 -27.44 -13.31
CA ASN A 1105 36.36 -26.11 -13.91
C ASN A 1105 36.63 -26.27 -15.42
N VAL A 1106 35.78 -25.75 -16.32
CA VAL A 1106 36.14 -25.55 -17.75
C VAL A 1106 35.36 -24.36 -18.34
N ASP A 1107 36.08 -23.57 -19.16
CA ASP A 1107 35.68 -22.38 -19.92
C ASP A 1107 34.48 -22.57 -20.86
N CYS A 1108 33.76 -21.47 -21.11
CA CYS A 1108 32.67 -21.36 -22.07
C CYS A 1108 33.04 -20.41 -23.21
N GLU A 1109 33.20 -20.95 -24.43
CA GLU A 1109 32.97 -20.18 -25.66
C GLU A 1109 31.62 -20.62 -26.24
N LEU A 1110 30.74 -19.65 -26.50
CA LEU A 1110 29.50 -19.85 -27.22
C LEU A 1110 29.81 -19.74 -28.71
N ASP A 1111 29.86 -20.86 -29.42
CA ASP A 1111 29.90 -20.84 -30.88
C ASP A 1111 28.54 -20.39 -31.43
N ALA A 1112 28.53 -19.25 -32.11
CA ALA A 1112 27.41 -18.82 -32.91
C ALA A 1112 27.33 -19.68 -34.18
N PRO A 1113 26.19 -20.32 -34.50
CA PRO A 1113 26.05 -21.04 -35.76
C PRO A 1113 26.28 -20.09 -36.93
N ALA A 1114 26.97 -20.55 -37.97
CA ALA A 1114 26.96 -19.87 -39.27
C ALA A 1114 25.54 -19.92 -39.83
N LYS A 1115 24.92 -18.77 -40.08
CA LYS A 1115 23.51 -18.70 -40.50
C LYS A 1115 23.37 -17.95 -41.84
N VAL A 1116 22.61 -18.56 -42.74
CA VAL A 1116 22.31 -18.08 -44.10
C VAL A 1116 20.86 -17.59 -44.13
N VAL A 1117 20.61 -16.44 -44.76
CA VAL A 1117 19.25 -15.92 -45.03
C VAL A 1117 18.71 -16.63 -46.27
N GLN A 1118 17.62 -17.39 -46.14
CA GLN A 1118 17.05 -18.20 -47.23
C GLN A 1118 15.53 -18.32 -47.10
N LEU A 1119 14.84 -18.51 -48.22
CA LEU A 1119 13.40 -18.74 -48.26
C LEU A 1119 13.03 -20.19 -47.90
N VAL A 1120 11.96 -20.43 -47.12
CA VAL A 1120 11.60 -21.77 -46.61
C VAL A 1120 10.10 -22.06 -46.69
N LEU A 1121 9.71 -23.07 -47.49
CA LEU A 1121 8.33 -23.57 -47.54
C LEU A 1121 8.10 -24.74 -46.54
N PRO A 1122 7.39 -24.53 -45.41
CA PRO A 1122 6.97 -25.62 -44.55
C PRO A 1122 5.87 -26.51 -45.18
N GLU A 1123 5.73 -27.74 -44.67
CA GLU A 1123 4.60 -28.62 -45.00
C GLU A 1123 3.26 -28.01 -44.59
N ASP A 1124 2.16 -28.49 -45.17
CA ASP A 1124 0.83 -28.05 -44.74
C ASP A 1124 0.53 -28.51 -43.32
N GLY A 1125 0.05 -27.57 -42.50
CA GLY A 1125 -0.23 -27.79 -41.08
C GLY A 1125 -1.23 -26.79 -40.53
N ILE A 1126 -1.26 -26.65 -39.21
CA ILE A 1126 -2.20 -25.79 -38.49
C ILE A 1126 -1.68 -24.34 -38.51
N PHE A 1127 -2.55 -23.40 -38.88
CA PHE A 1127 -2.21 -21.97 -38.89
C PHE A 1127 -2.34 -21.35 -37.49
N PHE A 1128 -3.53 -21.50 -36.89
CA PHE A 1128 -3.83 -21.08 -35.52
C PHE A 1128 -3.71 -22.25 -34.54
N LYS A 1129 -2.69 -22.21 -33.69
CA LYS A 1129 -2.40 -23.15 -32.62
C LYS A 1129 -2.24 -22.40 -31.29
N THR A 1130 -3.20 -22.55 -30.40
CA THR A 1130 -3.16 -21.96 -29.05
C THR A 1130 -2.03 -22.59 -28.22
N ALA A 1131 -1.18 -21.74 -27.65
CA ALA A 1131 -0.11 -22.13 -26.74
C ALA A 1131 -0.70 -22.56 -25.40
N ALA A 1132 -0.19 -23.67 -24.85
CA ALA A 1132 -0.54 -24.09 -23.50
C ALA A 1132 0.00 -23.08 -22.47
N VAL A 1133 -0.78 -22.81 -21.42
CA VAL A 1133 -0.39 -21.90 -20.33
C VAL A 1133 0.43 -22.69 -19.31
N VAL A 1134 1.75 -22.69 -19.50
CA VAL A 1134 2.70 -23.44 -18.65
C VAL A 1134 3.14 -22.65 -17.42
N ASP A 1135 3.05 -21.31 -17.47
CA ASP A 1135 3.33 -20.44 -16.33
C ASP A 1135 2.25 -20.64 -15.24
N PRO A 1136 2.61 -21.17 -14.05
CA PRO A 1136 1.65 -21.41 -12.99
C PRO A 1136 0.98 -20.13 -12.48
N ALA A 1137 1.69 -19.00 -12.47
CA ALA A 1137 1.14 -17.72 -12.00
C ALA A 1137 0.02 -17.25 -12.94
N LEU A 1138 0.26 -17.33 -14.24
CA LEU A 1138 -0.72 -16.98 -15.26
C LEU A 1138 -1.94 -17.91 -15.19
N ARG A 1139 -1.73 -19.21 -14.97
CA ARG A 1139 -2.84 -20.15 -14.86
C ARG A 1139 -3.71 -19.88 -13.64
N ILE A 1140 -3.12 -19.71 -12.46
CA ILE A 1140 -3.85 -19.39 -11.21
C ILE A 1140 -4.67 -18.10 -11.39
N PHE A 1141 -4.07 -17.08 -12.01
CA PHE A 1141 -4.79 -15.85 -12.35
C PHE A 1141 -5.97 -16.12 -13.28
N ASN A 1142 -5.74 -16.86 -14.38
CA ASN A 1142 -6.77 -17.19 -15.36
C ASN A 1142 -7.90 -18.04 -14.76
N GLU A 1143 -7.60 -19.02 -13.90
CA GLU A 1143 -8.58 -19.84 -13.17
C GLU A 1143 -9.49 -18.97 -12.27
N LYS A 1144 -8.89 -18.02 -11.54
CA LYS A 1144 -9.66 -17.04 -10.75
C LYS A 1144 -10.58 -16.18 -11.61
N THR A 1145 -10.14 -15.87 -12.84
CA THR A 1145 -10.88 -15.00 -13.78
C THR A 1145 -11.88 -15.73 -14.68
N SER A 1146 -11.73 -17.04 -14.88
CA SER A 1146 -12.49 -17.81 -15.89
C SER A 1146 -13.91 -18.13 -15.44
N GLY A 1147 -14.17 -18.10 -14.13
CA GLY A 1147 -15.55 -18.11 -13.59
C GLY A 1147 -16.38 -16.86 -13.96
N TRP A 1148 -15.82 -15.90 -14.70
CA TRP A 1148 -16.48 -14.64 -15.07
C TRP A 1148 -16.97 -14.60 -16.53
N LYS A 1149 -16.53 -15.55 -17.37
CA LYS A 1149 -16.94 -15.65 -18.78
C LYS A 1149 -18.14 -16.59 -19.01
N GLN A 1150 -18.73 -17.13 -17.93
CA GLN A 1150 -19.96 -17.94 -17.99
C GLN A 1150 -21.21 -17.10 -17.84
#